data_AF-W9CPB4-F1
#
_entry.id   AF-W9CPB4-F1
#
_cell.length_a   1.000
_cell.length_b   1.000
_cell.length_c   1.000
_cell.angle_alpha   90.00
_cell.angle_beta   90.00
_cell.angle_gamma   90.00
#
_symmetry.space_group_name_H-M   'P 1'
#
loop_
_entity.id
_entity.type
_entity.pdbx_description
1 polymer ?
#
loop_
_entity_poly.entity_id
_entity_poly.type
_entity_poly.pdbx_seq_one_letter_code
_entity_poly.pdbx_strand_id
1 'polypeptide(L)'
;MLTSLRVSIPSKGYLLGPAIIDKATNISKCYRFLKVPYALPPIGERRWQKPFPLPLKFSYGSEDDPPIYNIPSFPCPQTSQFIDIGPSTEDCLHSNIYVPLGIPPLSGWPVFFYIRSNNSDDPSSLLAETDFKCIIVCPAYRLGVLGFLAGRELWDDTSAGNLGFWDQRAALEWTYDNIESFGGNKENITVGGLSAGSYSTFYQLAYDIGRDSRRQIIRRVIQWSNGCGVEPKQISEAQEQFDDLLSVLGIPQSLSGKEKVEVLRTKSSDELISAVGKMKQVFIRPFLDGKFISKDLFPSIYDGSFGKRMKELGIRTIIGDLTQEFQVYKNVFPPSSHETLVNRLSWDYPQSIVKVICEKYKPDHASPNPPATYWIDIFGKLYADLQVHSTMRGFLESISSHVPLHNIHRCKIDWRTESVDKRYPKEFGATHGTDMSIWFFGNGDSLTEREKELLKEWLKPMIAFINGEDVDWGTRSIKDVRILTSDGKIEIREDEIYEEKLELWKLVKMATKFRGEKFEHKIEVLKYAEQDSSSKSLAETKKTQDPRELIAHVAAQEFSSGMNCNLGVGIPTMTAGFAASMGIHVFLQSENGMTGCGPYPGKGKEDSDWINAGKESVTPLPGASKFGSDESFGQIRGGHMDMTVLGALECSQYGDVANYMIPGKMVKGMGGAMDLVSNPQKTKVMVVQTHVDKYVTDLAVFDVNHEKGLTLRKYNPNVSIDEIKEETDCEFRTGKDCKAWVL
;
A
#
# COMPACT_ATOMS: atom_id res chain seq x y z
N MET A 1 15.40 -1.23 -53.42
CA MET A 1 15.04 -1.06 -52.00
C MET A 1 15.22 0.40 -51.65
N LEU A 2 14.25 1.02 -50.97
CA LEU A 2 14.38 2.40 -50.50
C LEU A 2 15.46 2.42 -49.41
N THR A 3 16.45 3.30 -49.55
CA THR A 3 17.54 3.48 -48.58
C THR A 3 17.09 4.24 -47.33
N SER A 4 15.94 4.91 -47.40
CA SER A 4 15.31 5.64 -46.31
C SER A 4 13.79 5.69 -46.45
N LEU A 5 13.10 5.86 -45.33
CA LEU A 5 11.67 6.13 -45.26
C LEU A 5 11.46 7.63 -45.02
N ARG A 6 10.68 8.26 -45.90
CA ARG A 6 10.24 9.64 -45.75
C ARG A 6 8.90 9.69 -45.03
N VAL A 7 8.82 10.47 -43.97
CA VAL A 7 7.61 10.68 -43.15
C VAL A 7 7.22 12.14 -43.18
N SER A 8 5.92 12.42 -43.33
CA SER A 8 5.34 13.75 -43.27
C SER A 8 4.49 13.87 -42.01
N ILE A 9 4.88 14.73 -41.07
CA ILE A 9 4.06 15.04 -39.90
C ILE A 9 3.20 16.27 -40.24
N PRO A 10 1.85 16.13 -40.25
CA PRO A 10 0.95 17.23 -40.62
C PRO A 10 1.27 18.52 -39.88
N SER A 11 1.37 19.64 -40.60
CA SER A 11 1.71 20.98 -40.08
C SER A 11 3.09 21.13 -39.41
N LYS A 12 3.90 20.07 -39.34
CA LYS A 12 5.24 20.06 -38.72
C LYS A 12 6.37 19.72 -39.69
N GLY A 13 6.08 19.31 -40.91
CA GLY A 13 7.09 19.08 -41.95
C GLY A 13 7.55 17.63 -42.02
N TYR A 14 8.77 17.41 -42.50
CA TYR A 14 9.20 16.10 -43.01
C TYR A 14 10.44 15.55 -42.29
N LEU A 15 10.54 14.22 -42.25
CA LEU A 15 11.60 13.44 -41.60
C LEU A 15 12.12 12.37 -42.57
N LEU A 16 13.43 12.11 -42.59
CA LEU A 16 14.00 10.91 -43.24
C LEU A 16 14.59 9.96 -42.20
N GLY A 17 14.16 8.69 -42.22
CA GLY A 17 14.70 7.62 -41.40
C GLY A 17 15.43 6.59 -42.27
N PRO A 18 16.75 6.43 -42.17
CA PRO A 18 17.48 5.46 -42.99
C PRO A 18 17.15 4.02 -42.60
N ALA A 19 17.35 3.10 -43.55
CA ALA A 19 17.31 1.68 -43.25
C ALA A 19 18.53 1.27 -42.41
N ILE A 20 18.31 0.48 -41.36
CA ILE A 20 19.37 -0.27 -40.68
C ILE A 20 19.76 -1.42 -41.59
N ILE A 21 21.04 -1.51 -41.94
CA ILE A 21 21.57 -2.56 -42.81
C ILE A 21 22.40 -3.53 -41.97
N ASP A 22 22.11 -4.81 -42.11
CA ASP A 22 22.94 -5.87 -41.55
C ASP A 22 24.33 -5.85 -42.19
N LYS A 23 25.38 -5.69 -41.39
CA LYS A 23 26.74 -5.52 -41.91
C LYS A 23 27.29 -6.77 -42.58
N ALA A 24 26.82 -7.96 -42.20
CA ALA A 24 27.35 -9.22 -42.73
C ALA A 24 26.65 -9.61 -44.03
N THR A 25 25.34 -9.41 -44.11
CA THR A 25 24.50 -9.83 -45.25
C THR A 25 24.17 -8.71 -46.22
N ASN A 26 24.39 -7.45 -45.83
CA ASN A 26 23.99 -6.25 -46.56
C ASN A 26 22.46 -6.14 -46.80
N ILE A 27 21.66 -6.83 -45.98
CA ILE A 27 20.20 -6.82 -46.05
C ILE A 27 19.64 -5.75 -45.10
N SER A 28 18.63 -5.01 -45.55
CA SER A 28 17.92 -4.05 -44.70
C SER A 28 17.08 -4.76 -43.64
N LYS A 29 17.12 -4.31 -42.39
CA LYS A 29 16.38 -4.86 -41.25
C LYS A 29 15.06 -4.12 -40.98
N CYS A 30 15.14 -2.81 -40.80
CA CYS A 30 14.03 -1.90 -40.51
C CYS A 30 14.44 -0.45 -40.81
N TYR A 31 13.49 0.49 -40.87
CA TYR A 31 13.80 1.92 -40.87
C TYR A 31 13.94 2.43 -39.45
N ARG A 32 14.81 3.43 -39.24
CA ARG A 32 15.06 4.01 -37.92
C ARG A 32 15.06 5.53 -37.97
N PHE A 33 14.37 6.15 -37.02
CA PHE A 33 14.41 7.57 -36.73
C PHE A 33 14.97 7.75 -35.33
N LEU A 34 16.10 8.44 -35.20
CA LEU A 34 16.75 8.73 -33.92
C LEU A 34 16.58 10.19 -33.55
N LYS A 35 16.48 10.48 -32.25
CA LYS A 35 16.40 11.85 -31.72
C LYS A 35 15.21 12.64 -32.28
N VAL A 36 14.02 12.03 -32.38
CA VAL A 36 12.79 12.72 -32.76
C VAL A 36 12.24 13.47 -31.53
N PRO A 37 12.28 14.81 -31.46
CA PRO A 37 11.80 15.53 -30.29
C PRO A 37 10.29 15.39 -30.14
N TYR A 38 9.82 15.16 -28.91
CA TYR A 38 8.40 15.14 -28.57
C TYR A 38 8.01 16.29 -27.62
N ALA A 39 8.99 16.93 -26.98
CA ALA A 39 8.80 18.06 -26.06
C ALA A 39 9.99 19.04 -26.16
N LEU A 40 9.82 20.24 -25.60
CA LEU A 40 10.91 21.20 -25.46
C LEU A 40 11.94 20.75 -24.41
N PRO A 41 13.23 21.12 -24.56
CA PRO A 41 14.28 20.75 -23.62
C PRO A 41 13.98 21.26 -22.19
N PRO A 42 14.03 20.41 -21.15
CA PRO A 42 13.70 20.76 -19.75
C PRO A 42 14.85 21.49 -19.03
N ILE A 43 15.42 22.51 -19.67
CA ILE A 43 16.57 23.28 -19.18
C ILE A 43 16.15 24.66 -18.61
N GLY A 44 17.03 25.25 -17.79
CA GLY A 44 16.79 26.56 -17.17
C GLY A 44 15.52 26.57 -16.33
N GLU A 45 14.63 27.54 -16.56
CA GLU A 45 13.34 27.65 -15.85
C GLU A 45 12.39 26.46 -16.10
N ARG A 46 12.59 25.69 -17.17
CA ARG A 46 11.81 24.45 -17.41
C ARG A 46 12.32 23.27 -16.61
N ARG A 47 13.48 23.39 -15.94
CA ARG A 47 13.97 22.35 -15.05
C ARG A 47 13.01 22.20 -13.87
N TRP A 48 12.69 20.94 -13.58
CA TRP A 48 11.67 20.50 -12.64
C TRP A 48 10.23 20.95 -12.96
N GLN A 49 9.93 21.31 -14.21
CA GLN A 49 8.55 21.52 -14.66
C GLN A 49 8.04 20.31 -15.45
N LYS A 50 6.72 20.20 -15.64
CA LYS A 50 6.14 19.26 -16.61
C LYS A 50 6.72 19.51 -18.01
N PRO A 51 6.85 18.49 -18.87
CA PRO A 51 7.35 18.66 -20.23
C PRO A 51 6.50 19.68 -20.99
N PHE A 52 7.15 20.65 -21.62
CA PHE A 52 6.48 21.66 -22.43
C PHE A 52 6.27 21.11 -23.85
N PRO A 53 5.07 21.27 -24.43
CA PRO A 53 4.83 20.81 -25.79
C PRO A 53 5.67 21.60 -26.80
N LEU A 54 5.95 20.97 -27.94
CA LEU A 54 6.60 21.66 -29.05
C LEU A 54 5.72 22.82 -29.55
N PRO A 55 6.29 24.02 -29.79
CA PRO A 55 5.52 25.17 -30.28
C PRO A 55 4.76 24.85 -31.56
N LEU A 56 3.62 25.52 -31.81
CA LEU A 56 2.85 25.34 -33.05
C LEU A 56 3.70 25.52 -34.31
N LYS A 57 4.61 26.50 -34.32
CA LYS A 57 5.54 26.80 -35.42
C LYS A 57 6.78 25.88 -35.51
N PHE A 58 6.94 24.93 -34.59
CA PHE A 58 8.04 23.97 -34.64
C PHE A 58 7.96 23.15 -35.94
N SER A 59 9.10 22.94 -36.60
CA SER A 59 9.19 22.09 -37.78
C SER A 59 10.31 21.06 -37.63
N TYR A 60 10.02 19.83 -38.05
CA TYR A 60 10.98 18.73 -38.14
C TYR A 60 11.88 18.84 -39.37
N GLY A 61 11.49 19.61 -40.39
CA GLY A 61 12.21 19.68 -41.65
C GLY A 61 11.36 20.20 -42.79
N SER A 62 12.02 20.72 -43.82
CA SER A 62 11.37 21.21 -45.04
C SER A 62 10.92 20.06 -45.96
N GLU A 63 10.01 20.36 -46.88
CA GLU A 63 9.57 19.39 -47.89
C GLU A 63 10.64 19.10 -48.94
N ASP A 64 11.36 20.13 -49.35
CA ASP A 64 12.35 20.03 -50.43
C ASP A 64 13.65 19.36 -49.95
N ASP A 65 14.01 19.57 -48.68
CA ASP A 65 15.19 19.01 -48.04
C ASP A 65 14.88 18.54 -46.61
N PRO A 66 14.30 17.32 -46.47
CA PRO A 66 14.00 16.74 -45.16
C PRO A 66 15.27 16.20 -44.48
N PRO A 67 15.54 16.56 -43.22
CA PRO A 67 16.74 16.10 -42.53
C PRO A 67 16.69 14.62 -42.17
N ILE A 68 17.88 14.00 -42.12
CA ILE A 68 18.05 12.59 -41.77
C ILE A 68 18.17 12.43 -40.25
N TYR A 69 17.19 11.76 -39.65
CA TYR A 69 17.12 11.47 -38.22
C TYR A 69 17.87 10.17 -37.90
N ASN A 70 19.21 10.21 -37.92
CA ASN A 70 20.05 9.04 -37.66
C ASN A 70 21.19 9.31 -36.66
N ILE A 71 21.20 10.48 -36.03
CA ILE A 71 22.19 10.83 -35.02
C ILE A 71 21.68 10.33 -33.67
N PRO A 72 22.41 9.43 -32.97
CA PRO A 72 22.03 9.01 -31.62
C PRO A 72 21.92 10.22 -30.68
N SER A 73 20.84 10.27 -29.89
CA SER A 73 20.75 11.25 -28.81
C SER A 73 21.61 10.80 -27.63
N PHE A 74 22.22 11.75 -26.95
CA PHE A 74 22.72 11.51 -25.60
C PHE A 74 21.55 11.14 -24.67
N PRO A 75 21.74 10.22 -23.72
CA PRO A 75 20.74 9.91 -22.70
C PRO A 75 20.50 11.12 -21.79
N CYS A 76 19.36 11.10 -21.09
CA CYS A 76 19.13 12.02 -19.99
C CYS A 76 20.18 11.80 -18.87
N PRO A 77 20.59 12.87 -18.15
CA PRO A 77 21.61 12.75 -17.13
C PRO A 77 21.14 11.84 -15.98
N GLN A 78 21.99 10.88 -15.60
CA GLN A 78 21.73 9.91 -14.54
C GLN A 78 23.05 9.44 -13.92
N THR A 79 22.98 8.80 -12.75
CA THR A 79 24.17 8.30 -12.05
C THR A 79 24.86 7.19 -12.83
N SER A 80 26.19 7.25 -12.92
CA SER A 80 27.03 6.22 -13.53
C SER A 80 27.40 5.08 -12.57
N GLN A 81 26.92 5.12 -11.31
CA GLN A 81 27.27 4.13 -10.27
C GLN A 81 26.93 2.69 -10.65
N PHE A 82 25.94 2.47 -11.53
CA PHE A 82 25.47 1.15 -11.92
C PHE A 82 25.65 0.84 -13.41
N ILE A 83 25.71 1.87 -14.25
CA ILE A 83 25.77 1.74 -15.71
C ILE A 83 26.61 2.90 -16.22
N ASP A 84 27.66 2.63 -17.00
CA ASP A 84 28.33 3.68 -17.77
C ASP A 84 27.41 4.13 -18.91
N ILE A 85 26.96 5.37 -18.84
CA ILE A 85 26.03 5.97 -19.81
C ILE A 85 26.75 6.85 -20.83
N GLY A 86 28.07 7.04 -20.70
CA GLY A 86 28.82 8.01 -21.48
C GLY A 86 28.34 9.46 -21.29
N PRO A 87 28.60 10.35 -22.26
CA PRO A 87 28.13 11.73 -22.20
C PRO A 87 26.60 11.82 -22.16
N SER A 88 26.06 12.73 -21.34
CA SER A 88 24.62 12.95 -21.19
C SER A 88 24.26 14.42 -21.39
N THR A 89 22.98 14.73 -21.61
CA THR A 89 22.49 16.10 -21.77
C THR A 89 21.07 16.24 -21.25
N GLU A 90 20.71 17.38 -20.67
CA GLU A 90 19.33 17.67 -20.27
C GLU A 90 18.40 17.90 -21.48
N ASP A 91 18.94 18.23 -22.65
CA ASP A 91 18.18 18.23 -23.90
C ASP A 91 17.98 16.80 -24.42
N CYS A 92 17.17 16.03 -23.69
CA CYS A 92 17.02 14.61 -23.90
C CYS A 92 15.59 14.13 -24.17
N LEU A 93 14.59 15.02 -24.24
CA LEU A 93 13.19 14.64 -24.46
C LEU A 93 12.89 14.33 -25.94
N HIS A 94 13.46 13.20 -26.39
CA HIS A 94 13.37 12.67 -27.73
C HIS A 94 12.96 11.21 -27.73
N SER A 95 12.40 10.75 -28.84
CA SER A 95 12.07 9.35 -29.11
C SER A 95 12.94 8.77 -30.21
N ASN A 96 13.28 7.50 -30.07
CA ASN A 96 13.76 6.67 -31.17
C ASN A 96 12.58 5.84 -31.69
N ILE A 97 12.42 5.76 -33.01
CA ILE A 97 11.30 5.09 -33.66
C ILE A 97 11.85 4.09 -34.69
N TYR A 98 11.42 2.84 -34.58
CA TYR A 98 11.80 1.76 -35.49
C TYR A 98 10.56 1.30 -36.24
N VAL A 99 10.62 1.35 -37.57
CA VAL A 99 9.50 1.00 -38.46
C VAL A 99 9.87 -0.26 -39.24
N PRO A 100 9.05 -1.33 -39.19
CA PRO A 100 9.33 -2.57 -39.89
C PRO A 100 9.33 -2.35 -41.41
N LEU A 101 10.10 -3.17 -42.13
CA LEU A 101 10.03 -3.21 -43.59
C LEU A 101 8.74 -3.90 -44.05
N GLY A 102 8.20 -3.43 -45.18
CA GLY A 102 7.01 -4.01 -45.80
C GLY A 102 5.90 -2.99 -45.95
N ILE A 103 4.73 -3.49 -46.36
CA ILE A 103 3.51 -2.69 -46.49
C ILE A 103 2.72 -2.85 -45.19
N PRO A 104 2.34 -1.77 -44.50
CA PRO A 104 1.50 -1.87 -43.31
C PRO A 104 0.15 -2.52 -43.63
N PRO A 105 -0.48 -3.20 -42.64
CA PRO A 105 -1.89 -3.55 -42.73
C PRO A 105 -2.78 -2.34 -43.04
N LEU A 106 -4.00 -2.57 -43.54
CA LEU A 106 -4.93 -1.47 -43.85
C LEU A 106 -5.20 -0.56 -42.64
N SER A 107 -5.20 -1.13 -41.43
CA SER A 107 -5.36 -0.39 -40.17
C SER A 107 -4.10 0.33 -39.69
N GLY A 108 -2.95 0.15 -40.37
CA GLY A 108 -1.63 0.52 -39.88
C GLY A 108 -0.95 -0.59 -39.07
N TRP A 109 0.38 -0.48 -38.91
CA TRP A 109 1.18 -1.34 -38.05
C TRP A 109 0.74 -1.22 -36.58
N PRO A 110 0.66 -2.30 -35.80
CA PRO A 110 0.57 -2.20 -34.34
C PRO A 110 1.74 -1.36 -33.79
N VAL A 111 1.54 -0.75 -32.62
CA VAL A 111 2.55 0.11 -32.00
C VAL A 111 2.95 -0.46 -30.64
N PHE A 112 4.24 -0.71 -30.47
CA PHE A 112 4.82 -1.04 -29.18
C PHE A 112 5.57 0.17 -28.63
N PHE A 113 4.96 0.85 -27.67
CA PHE A 113 5.57 1.97 -26.94
C PHE A 113 6.39 1.41 -25.78
N TYR A 114 7.70 1.32 -25.99
CA TYR A 114 8.63 0.64 -25.10
C TYR A 114 9.37 1.63 -24.18
N ILE A 115 9.02 1.61 -22.90
CA ILE A 115 9.61 2.49 -21.88
C ILE A 115 10.87 1.86 -21.31
N ARG A 116 11.98 2.59 -21.38
CA ARG A 116 13.29 2.16 -20.87
C ARG A 116 14.14 3.30 -20.32
N SER A 117 15.04 3.00 -19.40
CA SER A 117 15.87 3.99 -18.69
C SER A 117 17.14 4.44 -19.44
N ASN A 118 17.56 3.74 -20.50
CA ASN A 118 18.68 4.13 -21.35
C ASN A 118 18.32 4.07 -22.85
N ASN A 119 19.23 4.30 -23.80
CA ASN A 119 18.93 4.32 -25.25
C ASN A 119 19.66 3.23 -26.08
N SER A 120 20.30 2.25 -25.42
CA SER A 120 21.10 1.17 -26.01
C SER A 120 20.38 -0.05 -26.64
N ASP A 121 19.08 -0.27 -26.49
CA ASP A 121 18.46 -1.50 -27.00
C ASP A 121 18.27 -1.46 -28.53
N ASP A 122 18.46 -2.62 -29.17
CA ASP A 122 18.37 -2.78 -30.62
C ASP A 122 17.28 -3.81 -31.00
N PRO A 123 16.09 -3.35 -31.42
CA PRO A 123 15.02 -4.23 -31.87
C PRO A 123 15.14 -4.66 -33.34
N SER A 124 16.23 -4.31 -34.04
CA SER A 124 16.31 -4.49 -35.49
C SER A 124 16.23 -5.96 -35.93
N SER A 125 16.87 -6.88 -35.21
CA SER A 125 16.77 -8.32 -35.50
C SER A 125 15.39 -8.89 -35.16
N LEU A 126 14.74 -8.42 -34.09
CA LEU A 126 13.35 -8.78 -33.79
C LEU A 126 12.43 -8.42 -34.97
N LEU A 127 12.53 -7.19 -35.48
CA LEU A 127 11.72 -6.72 -36.60
C LEU A 127 12.08 -7.38 -37.93
N ALA A 128 13.32 -7.83 -38.12
CA ALA A 128 13.80 -8.37 -39.39
C ALA A 128 13.64 -9.90 -39.51
N GLU A 129 13.93 -10.63 -38.44
CA GLU A 129 14.08 -12.09 -38.45
C GLU A 129 12.86 -12.83 -37.88
N THR A 130 11.85 -12.10 -37.38
CA THR A 130 10.61 -12.65 -36.83
C THR A 130 9.37 -12.00 -37.45
N ASP A 131 8.20 -12.58 -37.19
CA ASP A 131 6.90 -12.02 -37.58
C ASP A 131 6.38 -10.94 -36.61
N PHE A 132 7.20 -10.51 -35.64
CA PHE A 132 6.90 -9.42 -34.72
C PHE A 132 6.95 -8.06 -35.44
N LYS A 133 6.01 -7.80 -36.34
CA LYS A 133 5.96 -6.60 -37.19
C LYS A 133 5.11 -5.51 -36.53
N CYS A 134 5.76 -4.65 -35.75
CA CYS A 134 5.14 -3.47 -35.16
C CYS A 134 6.09 -2.27 -35.22
N ILE A 135 5.55 -1.04 -35.11
CA ILE A 135 6.37 0.14 -34.89
C ILE A 135 6.77 0.17 -33.42
N ILE A 136 8.07 0.27 -33.15
CA ILE A 136 8.60 0.35 -31.78
C ILE A 136 9.01 1.79 -31.51
N VAL A 137 8.42 2.40 -30.48
CA VAL A 137 8.71 3.77 -30.04
C VAL A 137 9.38 3.72 -28.68
N CYS A 138 10.60 4.25 -28.58
CA CYS A 138 11.41 4.26 -27.37
C CYS A 138 11.67 5.72 -26.93
N PRO A 139 10.90 6.27 -25.99
CA PRO A 139 11.12 7.63 -25.49
C PRO A 139 12.24 7.66 -24.43
N ALA A 140 13.11 8.67 -24.51
CA ALA A 140 13.93 9.07 -23.38
C ALA A 140 13.13 10.01 -22.45
N TYR A 141 13.34 9.93 -21.14
CA TYR A 141 12.64 10.73 -20.13
C TYR A 141 13.59 11.07 -18.97
N ARG A 142 13.29 12.13 -18.20
CA ARG A 142 14.13 12.53 -17.06
C ARG A 142 14.16 11.45 -15.98
N LEU A 143 15.35 11.24 -15.41
CA LEU A 143 15.64 10.22 -14.40
C LEU A 143 16.18 10.86 -13.12
N GLY A 144 16.25 10.09 -12.04
CA GLY A 144 16.88 10.48 -10.78
C GLY A 144 16.46 11.87 -10.29
N VAL A 145 17.45 12.69 -9.94
CA VAL A 145 17.26 14.04 -9.38
C VAL A 145 16.54 15.00 -10.31
N LEU A 146 16.60 14.80 -11.63
CA LEU A 146 15.95 15.66 -12.61
C LEU A 146 14.50 15.26 -12.88
N GLY A 147 14.17 13.97 -12.70
CA GLY A 147 12.86 13.41 -13.03
C GLY A 147 11.96 13.12 -11.82
N PHE A 148 12.53 12.84 -10.65
CA PHE A 148 11.78 12.27 -9.52
C PHE A 148 12.13 12.88 -8.16
N LEU A 149 12.92 13.95 -8.11
CA LEU A 149 13.20 14.66 -6.86
C LEU A 149 11.90 15.19 -6.24
N ALA A 150 11.69 14.91 -4.97
CA ALA A 150 10.48 15.24 -4.24
C ALA A 150 10.81 16.13 -3.04
N GLY A 151 10.15 17.27 -2.93
CA GLY A 151 10.28 18.19 -1.81
C GLY A 151 9.15 19.22 -1.84
N ARG A 152 8.73 19.70 -0.68
CA ARG A 152 7.64 20.69 -0.57
C ARG A 152 7.96 21.96 -1.34
N GLU A 153 9.22 22.38 -1.31
CA GLU A 153 9.72 23.55 -2.05
C GLU A 153 9.51 23.41 -3.57
N LEU A 154 9.84 22.25 -4.13
CA LEU A 154 9.58 21.97 -5.56
C LEU A 154 8.09 21.83 -5.84
N TRP A 155 7.34 21.26 -4.92
CA TRP A 155 5.89 21.11 -5.06
C TRP A 155 5.19 22.48 -5.11
N ASP A 156 5.55 23.40 -4.23
CA ASP A 156 4.96 24.74 -4.18
C ASP A 156 5.30 25.56 -5.43
N ASP A 157 6.47 25.33 -6.04
CA ASP A 157 6.90 26.01 -7.27
C ASP A 157 6.24 25.42 -8.54
N THR A 158 6.08 24.10 -8.62
CA THR A 158 5.74 23.39 -9.87
C THR A 158 4.34 22.80 -9.88
N SER A 159 3.76 22.58 -8.69
CA SER A 159 2.52 21.81 -8.47
C SER A 159 2.52 20.42 -9.14
N ALA A 160 3.71 19.82 -9.36
CA ALA A 160 3.87 18.55 -10.05
C ALA A 160 5.02 17.73 -9.47
N GLY A 161 4.76 16.44 -9.22
CA GLY A 161 5.77 15.43 -8.92
C GLY A 161 6.00 14.51 -10.11
N ASN A 162 6.89 13.53 -9.93
CA ASN A 162 7.09 12.42 -10.87
C ASN A 162 7.26 12.85 -12.34
N LEU A 163 8.09 13.87 -12.58
CA LEU A 163 8.26 14.51 -13.88
C LEU A 163 8.72 13.55 -14.98
N GLY A 164 9.51 12.53 -14.64
CA GLY A 164 9.86 11.46 -15.57
C GLY A 164 8.63 10.69 -16.10
N PHE A 165 7.57 10.53 -15.29
CA PHE A 165 6.30 9.97 -15.76
C PHE A 165 5.50 10.94 -16.64
N TRP A 166 5.56 12.24 -16.36
CA TRP A 166 4.98 13.24 -17.25
C TRP A 166 5.68 13.29 -18.61
N ASP A 167 7.01 13.15 -18.65
CA ASP A 167 7.79 13.04 -19.89
C ASP A 167 7.35 11.84 -20.72
N GLN A 168 7.26 10.67 -20.10
CA GLN A 168 6.74 9.45 -20.74
C GLN A 168 5.31 9.64 -21.25
N ARG A 169 4.44 10.31 -20.47
CA ARG A 169 3.06 10.60 -20.87
C ARG A 169 3.02 11.54 -22.08
N ALA A 170 3.83 12.60 -22.10
CA ALA A 170 3.94 13.51 -23.23
C ALA A 170 4.43 12.79 -24.50
N ALA A 171 5.39 11.87 -24.37
CA ALA A 171 5.83 11.05 -25.49
C ALA A 171 4.75 10.06 -25.98
N LEU A 172 3.95 9.50 -25.07
CA LEU A 172 2.84 8.61 -25.41
C LEU A 172 1.72 9.37 -26.14
N GLU A 173 1.37 10.57 -25.67
CA GLU A 173 0.41 11.46 -26.34
C GLU A 173 0.92 11.91 -27.71
N TRP A 174 2.20 12.30 -27.80
CA TRP A 174 2.84 12.58 -29.08
C TRP A 174 2.78 11.38 -30.03
N THR A 175 3.03 10.17 -29.52
CA THR A 175 2.95 8.94 -30.33
C THR A 175 1.54 8.76 -30.85
N TYR A 176 0.53 8.83 -29.97
CA TYR A 176 -0.85 8.70 -30.38
C TYR A 176 -1.21 9.70 -31.50
N ASP A 177 -0.79 10.96 -31.38
CA ASP A 177 -1.16 12.01 -32.33
C ASP A 177 -0.39 11.94 -33.67
N ASN A 178 0.77 11.28 -33.73
CA ASN A 178 1.67 11.35 -34.88
C ASN A 178 2.00 10.00 -35.55
N ILE A 179 1.77 8.87 -34.88
CA ILE A 179 2.28 7.55 -35.33
C ILE A 179 1.67 7.07 -36.66
N GLU A 180 0.48 7.54 -37.02
CA GLU A 180 -0.13 7.27 -38.34
C GLU A 180 0.75 7.77 -39.49
N SER A 181 1.51 8.87 -39.27
CA SER A 181 2.47 9.40 -40.25
C SER A 181 3.61 8.42 -40.54
N PHE A 182 3.90 7.51 -39.61
CA PHE A 182 4.90 6.45 -39.73
C PHE A 182 4.28 5.13 -40.23
N GLY A 183 2.99 5.12 -40.57
CA GLY A 183 2.23 3.93 -40.96
C GLY A 183 1.70 3.12 -39.78
N GLY A 184 1.68 3.68 -38.57
CA GLY A 184 1.20 3.01 -37.36
C GLY A 184 -0.30 3.16 -37.13
N ASN A 185 -0.83 2.26 -36.31
CA ASN A 185 -2.22 2.25 -35.85
C ASN A 185 -2.28 2.84 -34.43
N LYS A 186 -2.73 4.08 -34.29
CA LYS A 186 -2.87 4.75 -32.98
C LYS A 186 -3.93 4.12 -32.08
N GLU A 187 -4.88 3.36 -32.64
CA GLU A 187 -5.88 2.62 -31.86
C GLU A 187 -5.34 1.26 -31.36
N ASN A 188 -4.14 0.86 -31.79
CA ASN A 188 -3.48 -0.38 -31.41
C ASN A 188 -2.12 -0.12 -30.75
N ILE A 189 -2.14 0.57 -29.61
CA ILE A 189 -0.94 0.87 -28.82
C ILE A 189 -0.85 -0.10 -27.62
N THR A 190 0.26 -0.84 -27.59
CA THR A 190 0.72 -1.61 -26.44
C THR A 190 1.84 -0.84 -25.74
N VAL A 191 1.73 -0.60 -24.45
CA VAL A 191 2.81 0.01 -23.64
C VAL A 191 3.54 -1.09 -22.90
N GLY A 192 4.87 -1.08 -22.90
CA GLY A 192 5.60 -2.05 -22.09
C GLY A 192 6.99 -1.61 -21.71
N GLY A 193 7.60 -2.37 -20.81
CA GLY A 193 8.92 -2.08 -20.32
C GLY A 193 9.49 -3.20 -19.46
N LEU A 194 10.79 -3.12 -19.23
CA LEU A 194 11.52 -3.99 -18.31
C LEU A 194 12.00 -3.20 -17.10
N SER A 195 11.99 -3.80 -15.91
CA SER A 195 12.48 -3.18 -14.68
C SER A 195 11.77 -1.85 -14.37
N ALA A 196 12.49 -0.74 -14.21
CA ALA A 196 11.93 0.60 -14.07
C ALA A 196 10.96 0.98 -15.22
N GLY A 197 11.15 0.42 -16.42
CA GLY A 197 10.21 0.54 -17.53
C GLY A 197 8.90 -0.22 -17.32
N SER A 198 8.94 -1.40 -16.68
CA SER A 198 7.73 -2.14 -16.26
C SER A 198 6.99 -1.38 -15.14
N TYR A 199 7.74 -0.84 -14.18
CA TYR A 199 7.19 0.02 -13.13
C TYR A 199 6.50 1.25 -13.74
N SER A 200 7.15 1.90 -14.70
CA SER A 200 6.59 3.01 -15.47
C SER A 200 5.35 2.59 -16.26
N THR A 201 5.37 1.44 -16.93
CA THR A 201 4.24 0.89 -17.70
C THR A 201 2.99 0.78 -16.83
N PHE A 202 3.16 0.28 -15.60
CA PHE A 202 2.05 0.23 -14.67
C PHE A 202 1.50 1.62 -14.33
N TYR A 203 2.33 2.60 -13.97
CA TYR A 203 1.81 3.93 -13.61
C TYR A 203 1.23 4.67 -14.81
N GLN A 204 1.75 4.45 -16.02
CA GLN A 204 1.13 4.95 -17.24
C GLN A 204 -0.26 4.35 -17.43
N LEU A 205 -0.43 3.03 -17.22
CA LEU A 205 -1.75 2.38 -17.26
C LEU A 205 -2.68 2.94 -16.19
N ALA A 206 -2.21 3.02 -14.95
CA ALA A 206 -2.98 3.52 -13.82
C ALA A 206 -3.47 4.96 -14.04
N TYR A 207 -2.60 5.81 -14.60
CA TYR A 207 -2.98 7.16 -15.01
C TYR A 207 -4.00 7.12 -16.15
N ASP A 208 -3.72 6.37 -17.23
CA ASP A 208 -4.52 6.34 -18.46
C ASP A 208 -5.96 5.87 -18.24
N ILE A 209 -6.18 4.88 -17.36
CA ILE A 209 -7.51 4.36 -17.01
C ILE A 209 -8.17 5.12 -15.86
N GLY A 210 -7.40 5.96 -15.17
CA GLY A 210 -7.82 6.76 -14.02
C GLY A 210 -8.67 7.97 -14.40
N ARG A 211 -9.19 8.65 -13.39
CA ARG A 211 -10.13 9.79 -13.56
C ARG A 211 -9.48 11.03 -14.19
N ASP A 212 -8.17 11.20 -13.99
CA ASP A 212 -7.44 12.39 -14.45
C ASP A 212 -6.97 12.27 -15.91
N SER A 213 -7.06 11.08 -16.51
CA SER A 213 -6.74 10.91 -17.93
C SER A 213 -7.78 11.59 -18.81
N ARG A 214 -7.30 12.41 -19.75
CA ARG A 214 -8.16 13.08 -20.74
C ARG A 214 -8.52 12.17 -21.91
N ARG A 215 -7.79 11.06 -22.09
CA ARG A 215 -7.89 10.20 -23.26
C ARG A 215 -7.33 8.82 -22.93
N GLN A 216 -8.11 7.80 -23.21
CA GLN A 216 -7.67 6.40 -23.18
C GLN A 216 -6.79 6.11 -24.40
N ILE A 217 -5.50 5.85 -24.18
CA ILE A 217 -4.52 5.54 -25.24
C ILE A 217 -4.11 4.06 -25.20
N ILE A 218 -3.94 3.52 -24.00
CA ILE A 218 -3.35 2.20 -23.79
C ILE A 218 -4.41 1.13 -24.01
N ARG A 219 -4.12 0.15 -24.88
CA ARG A 219 -4.99 -1.02 -25.09
C ARG A 219 -4.45 -2.26 -24.39
N ARG A 220 -3.13 -2.36 -24.28
CA ARG A 220 -2.43 -3.51 -23.74
C ARG A 220 -1.18 -3.07 -23.00
N VAL A 221 -0.79 -3.88 -22.02
CA VAL A 221 0.46 -3.67 -21.28
C VAL A 221 1.36 -4.89 -21.24
N ILE A 222 2.67 -4.66 -21.22
CA ILE A 222 3.69 -5.69 -21.04
C ILE A 222 4.62 -5.28 -19.89
N GLN A 223 4.64 -6.08 -18.83
CA GLN A 223 5.34 -5.81 -17.58
C GLN A 223 6.38 -6.90 -17.31
N TRP A 224 7.65 -6.60 -17.61
CA TRP A 224 8.76 -7.53 -17.37
C TRP A 224 9.59 -7.13 -16.15
N SER A 225 9.76 -8.06 -15.22
CA SER A 225 10.70 -7.97 -14.08
C SER A 225 10.52 -6.73 -13.20
N ASN A 226 9.27 -6.29 -13.02
CA ASN A 226 8.89 -5.32 -12.00
C ASN A 226 7.36 -5.30 -11.87
N GLY A 227 6.89 -5.13 -10.64
CA GLY A 227 5.50 -4.93 -10.31
C GLY A 227 5.32 -3.70 -9.41
N CYS A 228 4.08 -3.38 -9.13
CA CYS A 228 3.69 -2.08 -8.59
C CYS A 228 2.81 -2.23 -7.35
N GLY A 229 3.24 -3.12 -6.49
CA GLY A 229 2.43 -3.60 -5.40
C GLY A 229 2.67 -2.89 -4.06
N VAL A 230 3.80 -2.21 -3.92
CA VAL A 230 4.11 -1.40 -2.75
C VAL A 230 3.80 0.05 -3.05
N GLU A 231 2.99 0.68 -2.19
CA GLU A 231 2.66 2.09 -2.32
C GLU A 231 3.93 2.95 -2.17
N PRO A 232 4.18 3.92 -3.07
CA PRO A 232 5.32 4.82 -2.96
C PRO A 232 5.34 5.64 -1.67
N LYS A 233 6.51 6.17 -1.32
CA LYS A 233 6.67 7.18 -0.24
C LYS A 233 5.78 8.40 -0.49
N GLN A 234 5.27 9.02 0.57
CA GLN A 234 4.63 10.34 0.49
C GLN A 234 5.70 11.43 0.44
N ILE A 235 5.33 12.64 0.01
CA ILE A 235 6.25 13.78 -0.05
C ILE A 235 6.91 14.06 1.31
N SER A 236 6.20 13.87 2.42
CA SER A 236 6.75 14.05 3.78
C SER A 236 7.86 13.06 4.11
N GLU A 237 7.79 11.83 3.59
CA GLU A 237 8.83 10.81 3.78
C GLU A 237 9.99 11.00 2.80
N ALA A 238 9.73 11.58 1.63
CA ALA A 238 10.76 11.90 0.64
C ALA A 238 11.50 13.23 0.95
N GLN A 239 10.94 14.09 1.80
CA GLN A 239 11.53 15.39 2.17
C GLN A 239 12.94 15.24 2.76
N GLU A 240 13.22 14.17 3.51
CA GLU A 240 14.57 13.91 4.06
C GLU A 240 15.63 13.87 2.95
N GLN A 241 15.29 13.29 1.80
CA GLN A 241 16.19 13.20 0.65
C GLN A 241 16.42 14.58 0.01
N PHE A 242 15.40 15.42 -0.06
CA PHE A 242 15.54 16.81 -0.53
C PHE A 242 16.43 17.63 0.40
N ASP A 243 16.21 17.53 1.70
CA ASP A 243 16.97 18.28 2.71
C ASP A 243 18.45 17.85 2.75
N ASP A 244 18.71 16.55 2.56
CA ASP A 244 20.07 16.00 2.47
C ASP A 244 20.79 16.48 1.19
N LEU A 245 20.09 16.56 0.05
CA LEU A 245 20.65 17.15 -1.17
C LEU A 245 21.07 18.62 -0.96
N LEU A 246 20.21 19.42 -0.31
CA LEU A 246 20.55 20.81 0.03
C LEU A 246 21.79 20.89 0.93
N SER A 247 21.86 20.03 1.95
CA SER A 247 22.99 19.94 2.87
C SER A 247 24.30 19.62 2.13
N VAL A 248 24.30 18.59 1.28
CA VAL A 248 25.47 18.20 0.47
C VAL A 248 25.92 19.31 -0.48
N LEU A 249 24.98 20.07 -1.05
CA LEU A 249 25.26 21.20 -1.94
C LEU A 249 25.64 22.49 -1.18
N GLY A 250 25.58 22.49 0.15
CA GLY A 250 25.83 23.67 0.98
C GLY A 250 24.78 24.77 0.81
N ILE A 251 23.55 24.42 0.45
CA ILE A 251 22.43 25.37 0.30
C ILE A 251 21.80 25.60 1.68
N PRO A 252 21.79 26.83 2.21
CA PRO A 252 21.29 27.10 3.56
C PRO A 252 19.80 26.76 3.72
N GLN A 253 19.48 26.03 4.80
CA GLN A 253 18.10 25.68 5.14
C GLN A 253 17.24 26.91 5.50
N SER A 254 17.86 28.03 5.86
CA SER A 254 17.20 29.29 6.18
C SER A 254 16.63 30.04 4.97
N LEU A 255 17.02 29.66 3.75
CA LEU A 255 16.44 30.24 2.52
C LEU A 255 14.96 29.89 2.40
N SER A 256 14.18 30.78 1.79
CA SER A 256 12.78 30.47 1.44
C SER A 256 12.73 29.33 0.42
N GLY A 257 11.58 28.65 0.33
CA GLY A 257 11.41 27.52 -0.60
C GLY A 257 11.70 27.89 -2.05
N LYS A 258 11.26 29.09 -2.47
CA LYS A 258 11.51 29.62 -3.81
C LYS A 258 13.00 29.85 -4.06
N GLU A 259 13.71 30.50 -3.14
CA GLU A 259 15.15 30.75 -3.26
C GLU A 259 15.95 29.44 -3.32
N LYS A 260 15.56 28.42 -2.54
CA LYS A 260 16.17 27.08 -2.60
C LYS A 260 16.07 26.50 -4.02
N VAL A 261 14.89 26.55 -4.63
CA VAL A 261 14.66 26.03 -5.99
C VAL A 261 15.42 26.85 -7.05
N GLU A 262 15.45 28.18 -6.92
CA GLU A 262 16.22 29.05 -7.82
C GLU A 262 17.72 28.72 -7.77
N VAL A 263 18.30 28.57 -6.57
CA VAL A 263 19.71 28.16 -6.42
C VAL A 263 19.95 26.77 -7.01
N LEU A 264 19.06 25.81 -6.75
CA LEU A 264 19.14 24.47 -7.33
C LEU A 264 19.13 24.48 -8.87
N ARG A 265 18.35 25.36 -9.51
CA ARG A 265 18.31 25.52 -10.98
C ARG A 265 19.64 26.05 -11.55
N THR A 266 20.45 26.75 -10.76
CA THR A 266 21.78 27.24 -11.21
C THR A 266 22.84 26.14 -11.29
N LYS A 267 22.63 24.99 -10.63
CA LYS A 267 23.59 23.87 -10.62
C LYS A 267 23.60 23.14 -11.96
N SER A 268 24.76 22.64 -12.38
CA SER A 268 24.83 21.73 -13.53
C SER A 268 24.24 20.36 -13.19
N SER A 269 23.81 19.61 -14.22
CA SER A 269 23.36 18.22 -14.04
C SER A 269 24.43 17.35 -13.37
N ASP A 270 25.70 17.56 -13.72
CA ASP A 270 26.82 16.79 -13.20
C ASP A 270 27.09 17.08 -11.72
N GLU A 271 26.97 18.35 -11.29
CA GLU A 271 27.02 18.73 -9.88
C GLU A 271 25.89 18.08 -9.08
N LEU A 272 24.67 18.09 -9.61
CA LEU A 272 23.50 17.49 -8.95
C LEU A 272 23.66 15.96 -8.82
N ILE A 273 24.07 15.28 -9.88
CA ILE A 273 24.32 13.83 -9.87
C ILE A 273 25.45 13.47 -8.91
N SER A 274 26.53 14.26 -8.92
CA SER A 274 27.67 14.08 -8.01
C SER A 274 27.28 14.31 -6.55
N ALA A 275 26.35 15.24 -6.28
CA ALA A 275 25.80 15.46 -4.96
C ALA A 275 24.95 14.27 -4.50
N VAL A 276 24.11 13.72 -5.37
CA VAL A 276 23.33 12.49 -5.06
C VAL A 276 24.24 11.34 -4.64
N GLY A 277 25.40 11.17 -5.28
CA GLY A 277 26.37 10.15 -4.90
C GLY A 277 26.97 10.30 -3.49
N LYS A 278 26.80 11.46 -2.84
CA LYS A 278 27.28 11.77 -1.48
C LYS A 278 26.16 11.80 -0.43
N MET A 279 24.90 11.69 -0.86
CA MET A 279 23.75 11.66 0.03
C MET A 279 23.66 10.35 0.78
N LYS A 280 22.93 10.34 1.89
CA LYS A 280 22.60 9.12 2.64
C LYS A 280 21.71 8.20 1.83
N GLN A 281 20.67 8.74 1.20
CA GLN A 281 19.71 7.99 0.37
C GLN A 281 19.95 8.32 -1.10
N VAL A 282 20.67 7.46 -1.82
CA VAL A 282 21.09 7.74 -3.20
C VAL A 282 20.03 7.44 -4.28
N PHE A 283 19.01 6.64 -3.95
CA PHE A 283 17.95 6.29 -4.90
C PHE A 283 16.80 7.29 -4.83
N ILE A 284 16.60 8.02 -5.91
CA ILE A 284 15.47 8.94 -6.07
C ILE A 284 14.38 8.20 -6.85
N ARG A 285 13.25 7.93 -6.18
CA ARG A 285 12.14 7.12 -6.71
C ARG A 285 10.87 7.95 -6.87
N PRO A 286 9.90 7.47 -7.68
CA PRO A 286 8.57 8.05 -7.69
C PRO A 286 7.93 8.08 -6.30
N PHE A 287 7.06 9.05 -6.07
CA PHE A 287 6.38 9.29 -4.79
C PHE A 287 4.88 9.54 -4.99
N LEU A 288 4.08 9.32 -3.95
CA LEU A 288 2.64 9.53 -3.98
C LEU A 288 2.32 11.03 -4.01
N ASP A 289 2.12 11.55 -5.23
CA ASP A 289 1.92 12.98 -5.47
C ASP A 289 0.44 13.39 -5.54
N GLY A 290 -0.49 12.44 -5.69
CA GLY A 290 -1.91 12.72 -5.86
C GLY A 290 -2.24 13.44 -7.17
N LYS A 291 -1.33 13.45 -8.15
CA LYS A 291 -1.50 14.08 -9.47
C LYS A 291 -1.25 13.10 -10.60
N PHE A 292 -0.05 12.52 -10.68
CA PHE A 292 0.20 11.43 -11.61
C PHE A 292 -0.12 10.09 -10.95
N ILE A 293 0.34 9.92 -9.70
CA ILE A 293 0.01 8.76 -8.88
C ILE A 293 -1.13 9.16 -7.95
N SER A 294 -2.34 8.70 -8.28
CA SER A 294 -3.53 8.96 -7.45
C SER A 294 -3.39 8.35 -6.05
N LYS A 295 -3.90 9.06 -5.04
CA LYS A 295 -4.02 8.57 -3.66
C LYS A 295 -4.94 7.36 -3.55
N ASP A 296 -5.86 7.20 -4.49
CA ASP A 296 -6.81 6.09 -4.50
C ASP A 296 -6.28 4.86 -5.26
N LEU A 297 -5.08 4.93 -5.86
CA LEU A 297 -4.56 3.86 -6.72
C LEU A 297 -4.44 2.54 -5.97
N PHE A 298 -3.72 2.49 -4.86
CA PHE A 298 -3.54 1.25 -4.09
C PHE A 298 -4.83 0.74 -3.45
N PRO A 299 -5.67 1.60 -2.83
CA PRO A 299 -7.02 1.21 -2.43
C PRO A 299 -7.83 0.55 -3.57
N SER A 300 -7.80 1.13 -4.79
CA SER A 300 -8.54 0.61 -5.94
C SER A 300 -8.02 -0.73 -6.47
N ILE A 301 -6.72 -1.01 -6.30
CA ILE A 301 -6.15 -2.32 -6.59
C ILE A 301 -6.67 -3.31 -5.55
N TYR A 302 -6.59 -2.95 -4.28
CA TYR A 302 -6.92 -3.84 -3.17
C TYR A 302 -8.40 -4.21 -3.06
N ASP A 303 -9.31 -3.35 -3.52
CA ASP A 303 -10.77 -3.60 -3.55
C ASP A 303 -11.27 -4.19 -4.88
N GLY A 304 -10.39 -4.32 -5.88
CA GLY A 304 -10.69 -4.89 -7.20
C GLY A 304 -11.31 -3.91 -8.20
N SER A 305 -11.57 -2.66 -7.83
CA SER A 305 -12.13 -1.65 -8.74
C SER A 305 -11.18 -1.30 -9.89
N PHE A 306 -9.86 -1.39 -9.68
CA PHE A 306 -8.87 -1.28 -10.74
C PHE A 306 -9.05 -2.39 -11.81
N GLY A 307 -9.19 -3.64 -11.36
CA GLY A 307 -9.44 -4.79 -12.25
C GLY A 307 -10.77 -4.68 -12.99
N LYS A 308 -11.82 -4.18 -12.31
CA LYS A 308 -13.10 -3.86 -12.95
C LYS A 308 -12.93 -2.85 -14.08
N ARG A 309 -12.16 -1.78 -13.84
CA ARG A 309 -11.89 -0.75 -14.84
C ARG A 309 -11.11 -1.30 -16.04
N MET A 310 -10.10 -2.15 -15.79
CA MET A 310 -9.39 -2.85 -16.86
C MET A 310 -10.34 -3.70 -17.72
N LYS A 311 -11.26 -4.44 -17.09
CA LYS A 311 -12.27 -5.25 -17.81
C LYS A 311 -13.17 -4.38 -18.69
N GLU A 312 -13.71 -3.28 -18.15
CA GLU A 312 -14.59 -2.36 -18.88
C GLU A 312 -13.92 -1.79 -20.14
N LEU A 313 -12.61 -1.53 -20.06
CA LEU A 313 -11.81 -0.98 -21.15
C LEU A 313 -11.20 -2.06 -22.06
N GLY A 314 -11.39 -3.35 -21.74
CA GLY A 314 -10.81 -4.47 -22.49
C GLY A 314 -9.28 -4.53 -22.44
N ILE A 315 -8.66 -4.02 -21.36
CA ILE A 315 -7.20 -4.02 -21.22
C ILE A 315 -6.69 -5.45 -21.02
N ARG A 316 -5.66 -5.81 -21.80
CA ARG A 316 -4.95 -7.09 -21.68
C ARG A 316 -3.51 -6.87 -21.17
N THR A 317 -2.95 -7.86 -20.48
CA THR A 317 -1.62 -7.75 -19.86
C THR A 317 -0.77 -8.99 -20.10
N ILE A 318 0.52 -8.77 -20.37
CA ILE A 318 1.58 -9.77 -20.18
C ILE A 318 2.38 -9.37 -18.94
N ILE A 319 2.55 -10.30 -18.00
CA ILE A 319 3.30 -10.09 -16.76
C ILE A 319 4.30 -11.23 -16.62
N GLY A 320 5.60 -10.92 -16.47
CA GLY A 320 6.59 -11.96 -16.29
C GLY A 320 7.85 -11.57 -15.52
N ASP A 321 8.45 -12.59 -14.89
CA ASP A 321 9.61 -12.46 -14.02
C ASP A 321 10.65 -13.56 -14.28
N LEU A 322 11.86 -13.35 -13.77
CA LEU A 322 12.96 -14.31 -13.84
C LEU A 322 13.03 -15.16 -12.57
N THR A 323 13.63 -16.35 -12.61
CA THR A 323 13.81 -17.19 -11.40
C THR A 323 14.79 -16.58 -10.40
N GLN A 324 15.86 -15.93 -10.88
CA GLN A 324 16.98 -15.48 -10.06
C GLN A 324 17.09 -13.96 -9.96
N GLU A 325 15.97 -13.23 -9.97
CA GLU A 325 15.91 -11.74 -9.87
C GLU A 325 16.81 -11.19 -8.75
N PHE A 326 16.87 -11.88 -7.61
CA PHE A 326 17.62 -11.48 -6.42
C PHE A 326 19.14 -11.35 -6.60
N GLN A 327 19.74 -12.03 -7.59
CA GLN A 327 21.21 -12.11 -7.72
C GLN A 327 21.84 -10.74 -8.01
N VAL A 328 21.16 -9.89 -8.79
CA VAL A 328 21.63 -8.53 -9.07
C VAL A 328 21.37 -7.63 -7.87
N TYR A 329 20.19 -7.71 -7.27
CA TYR A 329 19.77 -6.81 -6.19
C TYR A 329 20.62 -6.96 -4.91
N LYS A 330 21.06 -8.18 -4.58
CA LYS A 330 21.75 -8.44 -3.30
C LYS A 330 23.04 -7.63 -3.11
N ASN A 331 23.65 -7.17 -4.19
CA ASN A 331 24.92 -6.44 -4.17
C ASN A 331 24.74 -4.91 -4.13
N VAL A 332 23.51 -4.40 -4.15
CA VAL A 332 23.23 -2.95 -4.25
C VAL A 332 23.11 -2.32 -2.86
N PHE A 333 24.24 -1.85 -2.34
CA PHE A 333 24.40 -1.36 -0.95
C PHE A 333 23.94 -2.40 0.09
N PRO A 334 24.65 -3.53 0.18
CA PRO A 334 24.23 -4.66 1.00
C PRO A 334 24.23 -4.31 2.50
N PRO A 335 23.20 -4.74 3.25
CA PRO A 335 23.18 -4.60 4.70
C PRO A 335 24.04 -5.68 5.39
N SER A 336 24.38 -5.43 6.66
CA SER A 336 25.19 -6.35 7.49
C SER A 336 24.51 -6.74 8.80
N SER A 337 23.30 -6.24 9.05
CA SER A 337 22.50 -6.47 10.26
C SER A 337 21.01 -6.26 9.97
N HIS A 338 20.13 -6.68 10.88
CA HIS A 338 18.69 -6.39 10.79
C HIS A 338 18.39 -4.90 10.71
N GLU A 339 19.06 -4.09 11.54
CA GLU A 339 18.91 -2.63 11.55
C GLU A 339 19.33 -2.01 10.22
N THR A 340 20.47 -2.41 9.67
CA THR A 340 20.95 -1.90 8.38
C THR A 340 20.09 -2.39 7.21
N LEU A 341 19.48 -3.57 7.31
CA LEU A 341 18.47 -4.07 6.36
C LEU A 341 17.23 -3.18 6.35
N VAL A 342 16.66 -2.90 7.54
CA VAL A 342 15.51 -2.01 7.69
C VAL A 342 15.83 -0.62 7.15
N ASN A 343 16.99 -0.07 7.50
CA ASN A 343 17.43 1.24 7.00
C ASN A 343 17.55 1.26 5.47
N ARG A 344 18.24 0.27 4.87
CA ARG A 344 18.46 0.21 3.43
C ARG A 344 17.17 0.07 2.64
N LEU A 345 16.23 -0.77 3.07
CA LEU A 345 14.92 -0.90 2.43
C LEU A 345 14.07 0.36 2.59
N SER A 346 14.21 1.07 3.72
CA SER A 346 13.53 2.34 3.96
C SER A 346 14.03 3.48 3.07
N TRP A 347 15.11 3.30 2.30
CA TRP A 347 15.48 4.25 1.24
C TRP A 347 14.47 4.22 0.09
N ASP A 348 13.96 3.04 -0.25
CA ASP A 348 13.13 2.82 -1.44
C ASP A 348 11.64 2.73 -1.13
N TYR A 349 11.29 2.25 0.06
CA TYR A 349 9.90 1.96 0.45
C TYR A 349 9.50 2.72 1.73
N PRO A 350 8.19 2.89 1.99
CA PRO A 350 7.70 3.52 3.21
C PRO A 350 8.17 2.78 4.46
N GLN A 351 8.67 3.51 5.45
CA GLN A 351 9.28 2.91 6.65
C GLN A 351 8.28 2.05 7.44
N SER A 352 6.99 2.43 7.45
CA SER A 352 5.93 1.65 8.10
C SER A 352 5.79 0.25 7.50
N ILE A 353 5.86 0.16 6.17
CA ILE A 353 5.78 -1.09 5.43
C ILE A 353 7.04 -1.93 5.65
N VAL A 354 8.22 -1.30 5.55
CA VAL A 354 9.51 -1.98 5.73
C VAL A 354 9.63 -2.61 7.12
N LYS A 355 9.25 -1.89 8.18
CA LYS A 355 9.31 -2.40 9.56
C LYS A 355 8.52 -3.69 9.73
N VAL A 356 7.26 -3.71 9.26
CA VAL A 356 6.38 -4.88 9.36
C VAL A 356 6.97 -6.08 8.60
N ILE A 357 7.51 -5.84 7.41
CA ILE A 357 8.04 -6.91 6.56
C ILE A 357 9.34 -7.47 7.12
N CYS A 358 10.28 -6.61 7.51
CA CYS A 358 11.56 -7.04 8.06
C CYS A 358 11.42 -7.76 9.41
N GLU A 359 10.31 -7.56 10.13
CA GLU A 359 10.03 -8.27 11.38
C GLU A 359 9.88 -9.78 11.16
N LYS A 360 9.32 -10.22 10.02
CA LYS A 360 9.20 -11.63 9.64
C LYS A 360 10.56 -12.32 9.43
N TYR A 361 11.62 -11.53 9.21
CA TYR A 361 12.97 -12.03 8.90
C TYR A 361 13.96 -11.78 10.05
N LYS A 362 13.46 -11.63 11.29
CA LYS A 362 14.33 -11.65 12.46
C LYS A 362 14.98 -13.04 12.62
N PRO A 363 16.28 -13.12 12.94
CA PRO A 363 16.94 -14.39 13.18
C PRO A 363 16.25 -15.08 14.36
N ASP A 364 16.08 -16.40 14.27
CA ASP A 364 15.62 -17.19 15.40
C ASP A 364 16.58 -17.06 16.58
N HIS A 365 16.08 -17.22 17.81
CA HIS A 365 16.85 -17.12 19.05
C HIS A 365 18.08 -18.05 19.10
N ALA A 366 18.09 -19.11 18.29
CA ALA A 366 19.21 -20.04 18.13
C ALA A 366 20.44 -19.45 17.40
N SER A 367 20.30 -18.39 16.61
CA SER A 367 21.41 -17.72 15.93
C SER A 367 21.21 -16.19 15.92
N PRO A 368 21.42 -15.53 17.07
CA PRO A 368 21.07 -14.12 17.24
C PRO A 368 21.91 -13.17 16.38
N ASN A 369 23.10 -13.59 15.93
CA ASN A 369 24.05 -12.78 15.17
C ASN A 369 24.52 -13.52 13.89
N PRO A 370 23.69 -13.60 12.84
CA PRO A 370 24.08 -14.25 11.60
C PRO A 370 25.15 -13.44 10.85
N PRO A 371 25.98 -14.08 10.01
CA PRO A 371 27.06 -13.42 9.26
C PRO A 371 26.50 -12.41 8.25
N ALA A 372 27.34 -11.46 7.79
CA ALA A 372 26.94 -10.46 6.81
C ALA A 372 26.38 -11.06 5.50
N THR A 373 26.89 -12.23 5.08
CA THR A 373 26.39 -12.97 3.91
C THR A 373 24.93 -13.37 4.02
N TYR A 374 24.45 -13.68 5.23
CA TYR A 374 23.03 -13.94 5.46
C TYR A 374 22.19 -12.70 5.16
N TRP A 375 22.59 -11.53 5.66
CA TRP A 375 21.87 -10.27 5.43
C TRP A 375 21.88 -9.84 3.98
N ILE A 376 22.99 -10.07 3.26
CA ILE A 376 23.08 -9.87 1.81
C ILE A 376 22.05 -10.73 1.07
N ASP A 377 21.99 -12.02 1.37
CA ASP A 377 21.08 -12.95 0.69
C ASP A 377 19.61 -12.66 1.02
N ILE A 378 19.30 -12.36 2.29
CA ILE A 378 17.95 -11.93 2.71
C ILE A 378 17.56 -10.63 2.00
N PHE A 379 18.46 -9.65 1.93
CA PHE A 379 18.20 -8.40 1.23
C PHE A 379 17.88 -8.63 -0.24
N GLY A 380 18.69 -9.42 -0.95
CA GLY A 380 18.44 -9.73 -2.35
C GLY A 380 17.07 -10.36 -2.60
N LYS A 381 16.73 -11.38 -1.81
CA LYS A 381 15.43 -12.08 -1.91
C LYS A 381 14.27 -11.16 -1.58
N LEU A 382 14.38 -10.43 -0.47
CA LEU A 382 13.32 -9.53 -0.03
C LEU A 382 13.11 -8.38 -1.02
N TYR A 383 14.19 -7.83 -1.57
CA TYR A 383 14.11 -6.80 -2.60
C TYR A 383 13.46 -7.32 -3.89
N ALA A 384 13.86 -8.51 -4.35
CA ALA A 384 13.22 -9.16 -5.50
C ALA A 384 11.74 -9.46 -5.25
N ASP A 385 11.37 -9.86 -4.04
CA ASP A 385 9.98 -10.10 -3.68
C ASP A 385 9.15 -8.80 -3.69
N LEU A 386 9.65 -7.73 -3.06
CA LEU A 386 8.97 -6.44 -2.99
C LEU A 386 8.94 -5.68 -4.31
N GLN A 387 9.91 -5.90 -5.19
CA GLN A 387 9.97 -5.24 -6.47
C GLN A 387 9.33 -6.05 -7.60
N VAL A 388 9.40 -7.38 -7.53
CA VAL A 388 9.04 -8.26 -8.65
C VAL A 388 8.07 -9.36 -8.20
N HIS A 389 8.51 -10.33 -7.41
CA HIS A 389 7.76 -11.58 -7.29
C HIS A 389 6.41 -11.42 -6.60
N SER A 390 6.38 -10.83 -5.41
CA SER A 390 5.17 -10.68 -4.60
C SER A 390 4.22 -9.66 -5.20
N THR A 391 4.74 -8.53 -5.68
CA THR A 391 3.91 -7.47 -6.23
C THR A 391 3.22 -7.87 -7.53
N MET A 392 3.89 -8.62 -8.41
CA MET A 392 3.26 -9.10 -9.65
C MET A 392 2.16 -10.12 -9.37
N ARG A 393 2.40 -11.09 -8.47
CA ARG A 393 1.39 -12.11 -8.09
C ARG A 393 0.21 -11.49 -7.35
N GLY A 394 0.48 -10.57 -6.43
CA GLY A 394 -0.55 -9.84 -5.71
C GLY A 394 -1.41 -8.94 -6.59
N PHE A 395 -0.79 -8.27 -7.58
CA PHE A 395 -1.52 -7.51 -8.58
C PHE A 395 -2.38 -8.42 -9.47
N LEU A 396 -1.84 -9.56 -9.93
CA LEU A 396 -2.59 -10.57 -10.68
C LEU A 396 -3.82 -11.06 -9.89
N GLU A 397 -3.64 -11.42 -8.63
CA GLU A 397 -4.73 -11.82 -7.73
C GLU A 397 -5.81 -10.73 -7.61
N SER A 398 -5.39 -9.46 -7.54
CA SER A 398 -6.32 -8.34 -7.39
C SER A 398 -7.22 -8.12 -8.61
N ILE A 399 -6.71 -8.37 -9.82
CA ILE A 399 -7.44 -8.14 -11.07
C ILE A 399 -8.19 -9.39 -11.56
N SER A 400 -7.76 -10.59 -11.17
CA SER A 400 -8.27 -11.87 -11.67
C SER A 400 -9.75 -12.12 -11.38
N SER A 401 -10.28 -11.50 -10.32
CA SER A 401 -11.71 -11.54 -9.97
C SER A 401 -12.62 -10.87 -11.02
N HIS A 402 -12.07 -9.98 -11.84
CA HIS A 402 -12.84 -9.18 -12.80
C HIS A 402 -12.35 -9.37 -14.25
N VAL A 403 -11.03 -9.36 -14.46
CA VAL A 403 -10.41 -9.47 -15.79
C VAL A 403 -10.39 -10.95 -16.19
N PRO A 404 -10.95 -11.32 -17.36
CA PRO A 404 -10.95 -12.70 -17.84
C PRO A 404 -9.53 -13.25 -17.98
N LEU A 405 -9.34 -14.54 -17.68
CA LEU A 405 -8.03 -15.19 -17.76
C LEU A 405 -7.38 -15.07 -19.15
N HIS A 406 -8.15 -15.10 -20.24
CA HIS A 406 -7.61 -14.95 -21.60
C HIS A 406 -7.07 -13.54 -21.91
N ASN A 407 -7.25 -12.56 -21.00
CA ASN A 407 -6.64 -11.23 -21.07
C ASN A 407 -5.45 -11.07 -20.11
N ILE A 408 -5.11 -12.11 -19.34
CA ILE A 408 -4.00 -12.14 -18.39
C ILE A 408 -3.03 -13.23 -18.81
N HIS A 409 -1.83 -12.82 -19.21
CA HIS A 409 -0.82 -13.73 -19.73
C HIS A 409 0.41 -13.68 -18.83
N ARG A 410 0.76 -14.82 -18.25
CA ARG A 410 1.85 -14.91 -17.29
C ARG A 410 3.01 -15.74 -17.81
N CYS A 411 4.23 -15.22 -17.71
CA CYS A 411 5.44 -15.99 -18.02
C CYS A 411 6.50 -15.93 -16.93
N LYS A 412 7.39 -16.92 -16.94
CA LYS A 412 8.57 -17.00 -16.08
C LYS A 412 9.76 -17.48 -16.89
N ILE A 413 10.93 -16.91 -16.66
CA ILE A 413 12.15 -17.25 -17.42
C ILE A 413 13.22 -17.79 -16.46
N ASP A 414 13.71 -18.99 -16.76
CA ASP A 414 14.84 -19.65 -16.09
C ASP A 414 15.99 -19.93 -17.07
N TRP A 415 15.97 -19.27 -18.23
CA TRP A 415 16.90 -19.47 -19.33
C TRP A 415 17.48 -18.14 -19.82
N ARG A 416 18.67 -18.17 -20.42
CA ARG A 416 19.28 -16.98 -21.05
C ARG A 416 20.12 -17.40 -22.27
N THR A 417 20.28 -16.47 -23.20
CA THR A 417 21.11 -16.68 -24.40
C THR A 417 22.59 -16.73 -24.04
N GLU A 418 23.40 -17.43 -24.85
CA GLU A 418 24.86 -17.50 -24.68
C GLU A 418 25.51 -16.12 -24.78
N SER A 419 24.92 -15.21 -25.56
CA SER A 419 25.41 -13.83 -25.73
C SER A 419 25.46 -13.04 -24.41
N VAL A 420 24.62 -13.40 -23.44
CA VAL A 420 24.55 -12.74 -22.13
C VAL A 420 25.76 -13.08 -21.26
N ASP A 421 26.41 -14.22 -21.50
CA ASP A 421 27.58 -14.67 -20.73
C ASP A 421 28.78 -13.72 -20.84
N LYS A 422 28.82 -12.89 -21.89
CA LYS A 422 29.83 -11.82 -22.05
C LYS A 422 29.71 -10.71 -21.00
N ARG A 423 28.52 -10.56 -20.40
CA ARG A 423 28.14 -9.45 -19.51
C ARG A 423 27.78 -9.91 -18.11
N TYR A 424 27.29 -11.15 -17.95
CA TYR A 424 26.85 -11.69 -16.67
C TYR A 424 27.47 -13.06 -16.37
N PRO A 425 27.93 -13.30 -15.13
CA PRO A 425 28.44 -14.61 -14.73
C PRO A 425 27.38 -15.73 -14.89
N LYS A 426 27.80 -16.94 -15.27
CA LYS A 426 26.92 -18.10 -15.53
C LYS A 426 26.14 -18.53 -14.29
N GLU A 427 26.80 -18.47 -13.15
CA GLU A 427 26.28 -18.78 -11.83
C GLU A 427 25.09 -17.88 -11.40
N PHE A 428 24.90 -16.72 -12.04
CA PHE A 428 23.73 -15.88 -11.76
C PHE A 428 22.43 -16.47 -12.35
N GLY A 429 22.54 -17.40 -13.29
CA GLY A 429 21.39 -17.96 -14.00
C GLY A 429 20.61 -16.88 -14.76
N ALA A 430 19.30 -17.11 -14.91
CA ALA A 430 18.38 -16.12 -15.45
C ALA A 430 18.03 -15.08 -14.38
N THR A 431 18.78 -13.97 -14.38
CA THR A 431 18.64 -12.86 -13.42
C THR A 431 18.27 -11.56 -14.12
N HIS A 432 17.97 -10.53 -13.32
CA HIS A 432 17.41 -9.26 -13.77
C HIS A 432 18.13 -8.68 -15.00
N GLY A 433 17.39 -8.51 -16.10
CA GLY A 433 17.87 -7.94 -17.36
C GLY A 433 18.53 -8.93 -18.34
N THR A 434 18.75 -10.19 -17.94
CA THR A 434 19.33 -11.22 -18.85
C THR A 434 18.36 -11.66 -19.96
N ASP A 435 17.06 -11.46 -19.73
CA ASP A 435 15.95 -11.72 -20.66
C ASP A 435 15.81 -10.70 -21.79
N MET A 436 16.52 -9.57 -21.75
CA MET A 436 16.51 -8.60 -22.84
C MET A 436 16.88 -9.21 -24.20
N SER A 437 17.84 -10.14 -24.18
CA SER A 437 18.25 -10.89 -25.38
C SER A 437 17.16 -11.83 -25.91
N ILE A 438 16.18 -12.20 -25.09
CA ILE A 438 15.03 -13.01 -25.48
C ILE A 438 13.99 -12.09 -26.14
N TRP A 439 13.59 -11.02 -25.45
CA TRP A 439 12.52 -10.13 -25.90
C TRP A 439 12.87 -9.34 -27.17
N PHE A 440 14.14 -9.00 -27.37
CA PHE A 440 14.62 -8.27 -28.54
C PHE A 440 15.45 -9.12 -29.50
N PHE A 441 15.29 -10.45 -29.44
CA PHE A 441 15.87 -11.39 -30.39
C PHE A 441 17.39 -11.15 -30.61
N GLY A 442 18.14 -11.28 -29.52
CA GLY A 442 19.57 -10.99 -29.42
C GLY A 442 19.89 -9.62 -28.85
N ASN A 443 18.98 -8.64 -28.97
CA ASN A 443 19.23 -7.25 -28.55
C ASN A 443 20.54 -6.69 -29.13
N GLY A 444 20.75 -6.89 -30.43
CA GLY A 444 21.96 -6.49 -31.16
C GLY A 444 23.11 -7.52 -31.14
N ASP A 445 23.08 -8.52 -30.24
CA ASP A 445 24.01 -9.64 -30.28
C ASP A 445 23.56 -10.72 -31.28
N SER A 446 24.53 -11.51 -31.76
CA SER A 446 24.25 -12.69 -32.57
C SER A 446 23.69 -13.84 -31.71
N LEU A 447 22.70 -14.53 -32.27
CA LEU A 447 22.11 -15.75 -31.73
C LEU A 447 22.55 -16.95 -32.56
N THR A 448 22.72 -18.11 -31.92
CA THR A 448 22.85 -19.39 -32.61
C THR A 448 21.53 -19.78 -33.28
N GLU A 449 21.56 -20.64 -34.30
CA GLU A 449 20.33 -21.08 -34.98
C GLU A 449 19.37 -21.81 -34.03
N ARG A 450 19.90 -22.60 -33.08
CA ARG A 450 19.10 -23.25 -32.03
C ARG A 450 18.38 -22.23 -31.13
N GLU A 451 19.07 -21.16 -30.73
CA GLU A 451 18.45 -20.09 -29.95
C GLU A 451 17.38 -19.36 -30.77
N LYS A 452 17.63 -19.08 -32.06
CA LYS A 452 16.63 -18.46 -32.94
C LYS A 452 15.35 -19.29 -33.05
N GLU A 453 15.47 -20.60 -33.25
CA GLU A 453 14.31 -21.50 -33.30
C GLU A 453 13.52 -21.47 -31.99
N LEU A 454 14.21 -21.61 -30.85
CA LEU A 454 13.58 -21.54 -29.52
C LEU A 454 12.89 -20.20 -29.28
N LEU A 455 13.55 -19.08 -29.59
CA LEU A 455 13.00 -17.75 -29.36
C LEU A 455 11.83 -17.43 -30.27
N LYS A 456 11.81 -17.92 -31.52
CA LYS A 456 10.63 -17.80 -32.40
C LYS A 456 9.41 -18.50 -31.80
N GLU A 457 9.57 -19.71 -31.30
CA GLU A 457 8.50 -20.42 -30.59
C GLU A 457 8.10 -19.72 -29.28
N TRP A 458 9.07 -19.17 -28.54
CA TRP A 458 8.81 -18.41 -27.31
C TRP A 458 7.98 -17.16 -27.58
N LEU A 459 8.32 -16.39 -28.62
CA LEU A 459 7.71 -15.09 -28.94
C LEU A 459 6.37 -15.20 -29.70
N LYS A 460 6.06 -16.36 -30.29
CA LYS A 460 4.84 -16.59 -31.07
C LYS A 460 3.54 -16.03 -30.44
N PRO A 461 3.18 -16.33 -29.18
CA PRO A 461 1.96 -15.78 -28.59
C PRO A 461 2.03 -14.25 -28.34
N MET A 462 3.24 -13.68 -28.20
CA MET A 462 3.38 -12.22 -28.09
C MET A 462 3.09 -11.50 -29.41
N ILE A 463 3.36 -12.14 -30.55
CA ILE A 463 3.06 -11.57 -31.87
C ILE A 463 1.55 -11.35 -31.98
N ALA A 464 0.75 -12.37 -31.66
CA ALA A 464 -0.71 -12.26 -31.60
C ALA A 464 -1.16 -11.19 -30.60
N PHE A 465 -0.53 -11.13 -29.43
CA PHE A 465 -0.84 -10.13 -28.40
C PHE A 465 -0.64 -8.69 -28.89
N ILE A 466 0.50 -8.40 -29.54
CA ILE A 466 0.80 -7.07 -30.10
C ILE A 466 -0.15 -6.72 -31.24
N ASN A 467 -0.52 -7.69 -32.08
CA ASN A 467 -1.49 -7.47 -33.15
C ASN A 467 -2.90 -7.19 -32.61
N GLY A 468 -3.18 -7.53 -31.35
CA GLY A 468 -4.52 -7.42 -30.76
C GLY A 468 -5.43 -8.59 -31.11
N GLU A 469 -4.85 -9.70 -31.53
CA GLU A 469 -5.54 -10.95 -31.85
C GLU A 469 -5.83 -11.75 -30.57
N ASP A 470 -6.59 -12.84 -30.70
CA ASP A 470 -6.76 -13.79 -29.60
C ASP A 470 -5.47 -14.57 -29.39
N VAL A 471 -5.08 -14.74 -28.11
CA VAL A 471 -3.78 -15.29 -27.73
C VAL A 471 -3.97 -16.67 -27.10
N ASP A 472 -3.46 -17.70 -27.74
CA ASP A 472 -3.27 -19.00 -27.09
C ASP A 472 -1.99 -18.97 -26.26
N TRP A 473 -2.14 -18.69 -24.96
CA TRP A 473 -1.04 -18.64 -24.00
C TRP A 473 -0.77 -19.98 -23.31
N GLY A 474 -1.72 -20.91 -23.36
CA GLY A 474 -1.65 -22.24 -22.72
C GLY A 474 -2.05 -22.32 -21.24
N THR A 475 -2.13 -21.19 -20.50
CA THR A 475 -2.53 -21.15 -19.08
C THR A 475 -4.02 -21.37 -18.89
N ARG A 476 -4.41 -22.15 -17.87
CA ARG A 476 -5.80 -22.52 -17.53
C ARG A 476 -6.26 -21.97 -16.18
N SER A 477 -5.34 -21.50 -15.36
CA SER A 477 -5.56 -20.83 -14.07
C SER A 477 -4.66 -19.60 -13.94
N ILE A 478 -5.02 -18.68 -13.04
CA ILE A 478 -4.16 -17.53 -12.67
C ILE A 478 -2.84 -17.97 -12.01
N LYS A 479 -2.84 -19.18 -11.44
CA LYS A 479 -1.66 -19.81 -10.84
C LYS A 479 -0.72 -20.42 -11.88
N ASP A 480 -1.21 -20.68 -13.08
CA ASP A 480 -0.39 -21.24 -14.13
C ASP A 480 0.58 -20.19 -14.67
N VAL A 481 1.75 -20.66 -15.10
CA VAL A 481 2.76 -19.83 -15.74
C VAL A 481 3.34 -20.54 -16.95
N ARG A 482 3.53 -19.78 -18.02
CA ARG A 482 4.30 -20.22 -19.17
C ARG A 482 5.79 -20.03 -18.86
N ILE A 483 6.52 -21.12 -18.69
CA ILE A 483 7.92 -21.09 -18.26
C ILE A 483 8.85 -21.44 -19.42
N LEU A 484 9.91 -20.65 -19.59
CA LEU A 484 11.10 -21.04 -20.35
C LEU A 484 12.11 -21.64 -19.37
N THR A 485 12.23 -22.95 -19.34
CA THR A 485 13.06 -23.69 -18.37
C THR A 485 14.54 -23.57 -18.69
N SER A 486 15.40 -23.79 -17.69
CA SER A 486 16.87 -23.73 -17.84
C SER A 486 17.45 -24.69 -18.89
N ASP A 487 16.76 -25.77 -19.25
CA ASP A 487 17.15 -26.69 -20.35
C ASP A 487 16.59 -26.27 -21.73
N GLY A 488 15.91 -25.12 -21.82
CA GLY A 488 15.41 -24.54 -23.05
C GLY A 488 14.08 -25.15 -23.54
N LYS A 489 13.22 -25.60 -22.62
CA LYS A 489 11.86 -26.06 -22.94
C LYS A 489 10.84 -24.98 -22.60
N ILE A 490 9.72 -25.00 -23.32
CA ILE A 490 8.56 -24.13 -23.09
C ILE A 490 7.45 -24.98 -22.51
N GLU A 491 7.03 -24.67 -21.29
CA GLU A 491 6.03 -25.47 -20.58
C GLU A 491 4.98 -24.61 -19.89
N ILE A 492 3.82 -25.20 -19.59
CA ILE A 492 2.81 -24.62 -18.70
C ILE A 492 2.83 -25.43 -17.41
N ARG A 493 3.08 -24.76 -16.29
CA ARG A 493 3.07 -25.38 -14.95
C ARG A 493 2.43 -24.44 -13.94
N GLU A 494 2.01 -24.97 -12.80
CA GLU A 494 1.61 -24.15 -11.66
C GLU A 494 2.85 -23.41 -11.10
N ASP A 495 2.73 -22.13 -10.78
CA ASP A 495 3.83 -21.36 -10.19
C ASP A 495 4.05 -21.74 -8.72
N GLU A 496 5.13 -22.48 -8.49
CA GLU A 496 5.50 -23.08 -7.20
C GLU A 496 5.64 -22.06 -6.05
N ILE A 497 5.92 -20.79 -6.35
CA ILE A 497 6.06 -19.73 -5.34
C ILE A 497 4.80 -18.83 -5.23
N TYR A 498 3.70 -19.16 -5.90
CA TYR A 498 2.51 -18.30 -5.94
C TYR A 498 1.97 -17.97 -4.54
N GLU A 499 1.71 -19.01 -3.74
CA GLU A 499 1.10 -18.86 -2.41
C GLU A 499 2.02 -18.15 -1.42
N GLU A 500 3.30 -18.56 -1.37
CA GLU A 500 4.31 -17.93 -0.49
C GLU A 500 4.41 -16.43 -0.75
N LYS A 501 4.46 -16.03 -2.03
CA LYS A 501 4.58 -14.62 -2.41
C LYS A 501 3.27 -13.86 -2.23
N LEU A 502 2.12 -14.54 -2.25
CA LEU A 502 0.83 -13.93 -1.95
C LEU A 502 0.65 -13.66 -0.44
N GLU A 503 1.28 -14.42 0.44
CA GLU A 503 1.31 -14.08 1.88
C GLU A 503 2.03 -12.76 2.13
N LEU A 504 3.20 -12.56 1.52
CA LEU A 504 3.93 -11.30 1.63
C LEU A 504 3.12 -10.13 1.07
N TRP A 505 2.38 -10.36 -0.03
CA TRP A 505 1.46 -9.37 -0.60
C TRP A 505 0.38 -8.94 0.40
N LYS A 506 -0.25 -9.91 1.07
CA LYS A 506 -1.27 -9.64 2.10
C LYS A 506 -0.69 -8.81 3.26
N LEU A 507 0.56 -9.09 3.66
CA LEU A 507 1.26 -8.32 4.68
C LEU A 507 1.52 -6.87 4.24
N VAL A 508 2.01 -6.66 3.00
CA VAL A 508 2.21 -5.32 2.42
C VAL A 508 0.89 -4.54 2.36
N LYS A 509 -0.19 -5.19 1.88
CA LYS A 509 -1.53 -4.61 1.81
C LYS A 509 -2.03 -4.18 3.20
N MET A 510 -1.85 -5.03 4.21
CA MET A 510 -2.20 -4.73 5.59
C MET A 510 -1.43 -3.50 6.09
N ALA A 511 -0.09 -3.51 5.97
CA ALA A 511 0.76 -2.40 6.42
C ALA A 511 0.46 -1.08 5.70
N THR A 512 0.03 -1.14 4.44
CA THR A 512 -0.39 0.03 3.65
C THR A 512 -1.71 0.60 4.18
N LYS A 513 -2.69 -0.23 4.54
CA LYS A 513 -3.99 0.24 5.07
C LYS A 513 -3.85 1.01 6.39
N PHE A 514 -2.90 0.62 7.24
CA PHE A 514 -2.61 1.29 8.51
C PHE A 514 -1.62 2.46 8.39
N ARG A 515 -1.18 2.80 7.16
CA ARG A 515 -0.25 3.88 6.90
C ARG A 515 -0.96 5.24 7.00
N GLY A 516 -0.50 6.09 7.93
CA GLY A 516 -1.09 7.41 8.15
C GLY A 516 -2.11 7.47 9.28
N GLU A 517 -2.51 6.31 9.83
CA GLU A 517 -2.89 6.27 11.24
C GLU A 517 -1.61 6.56 12.02
N LYS A 518 -1.45 7.83 12.44
CA LYS A 518 -0.70 8.04 13.66
C LYS A 518 -1.37 7.11 14.67
N PHE A 519 -0.68 6.09 15.14
CA PHE A 519 -0.92 5.56 16.48
C PHE A 519 -0.52 6.65 17.50
N GLU A 520 -1.13 7.84 17.38
CA GLU A 520 -1.49 8.62 18.54
C GLU A 520 -2.69 7.88 19.07
N HIS A 521 -2.44 6.90 19.92
CA HIS A 521 -3.49 6.31 20.70
C HIS A 521 -4.09 7.44 21.55
N LYS A 522 -5.18 8.05 21.04
CA LYS A 522 -5.86 9.14 21.74
C LYS A 522 -6.73 8.51 22.81
N ILE A 523 -6.44 8.85 24.06
CA ILE A 523 -7.36 8.55 25.16
C ILE A 523 -8.63 9.37 24.91
N GLU A 524 -9.74 8.68 24.63
CA GLU A 524 -11.02 9.32 24.27
C GLU A 524 -11.57 10.18 25.41
N VAL A 525 -11.42 9.72 26.66
CA VAL A 525 -11.76 10.49 27.86
C VAL A 525 -10.58 10.44 28.84
N LEU A 526 -9.72 11.47 28.82
CA LEU A 526 -8.58 11.54 29.71
C LEU A 526 -9.00 11.99 31.11
N LYS A 527 -8.81 11.12 32.11
CA LYS A 527 -9.04 11.41 33.54
C LYS A 527 -7.80 11.12 34.35
N TYR A 528 -7.50 12.00 35.29
CA TYR A 528 -6.37 11.86 36.19
C TYR A 528 -6.84 11.58 37.61
N ALA A 529 -6.01 10.88 38.39
CA ALA A 529 -6.18 10.84 39.83
C ALA A 529 -6.13 12.27 40.39
N GLU A 530 -7.09 12.62 41.24
CA GLU A 530 -7.09 13.91 41.93
C GLU A 530 -5.82 14.02 42.80
N GLN A 531 -5.04 15.09 42.61
CA GLN A 531 -3.93 15.42 43.50
C GLN A 531 -4.50 16.07 44.76
N ASP A 532 -4.34 15.40 45.91
CA ASP A 532 -4.60 15.91 47.26
C ASP A 532 -5.93 16.65 47.45
N SER A 533 -7.00 15.89 47.74
CA SER A 533 -8.08 16.36 48.61
C SER A 533 -7.84 15.89 50.05
N SER A 534 -6.65 16.19 50.58
CA SER A 534 -6.51 16.30 52.02
C SER A 534 -7.36 17.50 52.48
N SER A 535 -8.29 17.25 53.40
CA SER A 535 -9.25 18.19 54.03
C SER A 535 -10.53 18.55 53.25
N LYS A 536 -11.46 17.59 53.13
CA LYS A 536 -12.88 17.90 53.42
C LYS A 536 -13.25 17.22 54.73
N SER A 537 -13.48 18.05 55.74
CA SER A 537 -13.94 17.65 57.06
C SER A 537 -15.22 16.82 56.98
N LEU A 538 -15.22 15.67 57.66
CA LEU A 538 -16.37 14.79 57.94
C LEU A 538 -17.40 15.43 58.91
N ALA A 539 -17.57 16.74 58.86
CA ALA A 539 -18.51 17.47 59.69
C ALA A 539 -19.46 18.27 58.81
N GLU A 540 -20.75 17.94 58.98
CA GLU A 540 -21.95 18.65 58.51
C GLU A 540 -22.41 18.42 57.07
N THR A 541 -23.16 17.33 56.86
CA THR A 541 -24.29 17.33 55.92
C THR A 541 -25.44 16.48 56.48
N LYS A 542 -26.40 17.14 57.13
CA LYS A 542 -27.71 16.55 57.40
C LYS A 542 -28.50 16.48 56.09
N LYS A 543 -28.79 15.25 55.67
CA LYS A 543 -29.99 14.76 54.95
C LYS A 543 -30.40 15.48 53.65
N THR A 544 -29.77 15.04 52.57
CA THR A 544 -30.45 14.32 51.46
C THR A 544 -29.41 13.36 50.87
N GLN A 545 -29.45 12.07 51.23
CA GLN A 545 -28.60 11.05 50.61
C GLN A 545 -28.96 11.00 49.11
N ASP A 546 -27.99 11.17 48.20
CA ASP A 546 -28.22 10.91 46.78
C ASP A 546 -28.69 9.45 46.64
N PRO A 547 -29.90 9.18 46.13
CA PRO A 547 -30.42 7.82 45.98
C PRO A 547 -29.43 6.88 45.26
N ARG A 548 -28.63 7.41 44.33
CA ARG A 548 -27.63 6.65 43.59
C ARG A 548 -26.47 6.18 44.45
N GLU A 549 -26.02 7.01 45.40
CA GLU A 549 -24.96 6.64 46.35
C GLU A 549 -25.44 5.55 47.31
N LEU A 550 -26.70 5.66 47.76
CA LEU A 550 -27.33 4.65 48.61
C LEU A 550 -27.43 3.29 47.90
N ILE A 551 -27.92 3.28 46.66
CA ILE A 551 -27.99 2.07 45.83
C ILE A 551 -26.60 1.47 45.64
N ALA A 552 -25.60 2.28 45.29
CA ALA A 552 -24.22 1.82 45.09
C ALA A 552 -23.61 1.25 46.38
N HIS A 553 -23.87 1.86 47.54
CA HIS A 553 -23.42 1.37 48.84
C HIS A 553 -24.02 0.00 49.17
N VAL A 554 -25.31 -0.17 48.93
CA VAL A 554 -26.01 -1.45 49.19
C VAL A 554 -25.54 -2.53 48.22
N ALA A 555 -25.39 -2.21 46.94
CA ALA A 555 -24.88 -3.12 45.93
C ALA A 555 -23.45 -3.59 46.24
N ALA A 556 -22.62 -2.74 46.86
CA ALA A 556 -21.25 -3.07 47.21
C ALA A 556 -21.14 -4.21 48.25
N GLN A 557 -22.16 -4.36 49.10
CA GLN A 557 -22.22 -5.42 50.11
C GLN A 557 -22.42 -6.83 49.53
N GLU A 558 -22.80 -6.93 48.24
CA GLU A 558 -22.99 -8.21 47.56
C GLU A 558 -21.70 -8.75 46.92
N PHE A 559 -20.62 -7.94 46.90
CA PHE A 559 -19.30 -8.40 46.48
C PHE A 559 -18.61 -9.22 47.58
N SER A 560 -17.65 -10.03 47.16
CA SER A 560 -16.69 -10.71 48.05
C SER A 560 -15.30 -10.58 47.46
N SER A 561 -14.28 -10.47 48.32
CA SER A 561 -12.90 -10.30 47.87
C SER A 561 -12.47 -11.48 46.98
N GLY A 562 -11.84 -11.16 45.85
CA GLY A 562 -11.38 -12.14 44.85
C GLY A 562 -12.34 -12.39 43.68
N MET A 563 -13.57 -11.85 43.71
CA MET A 563 -14.48 -11.95 42.56
C MET A 563 -13.94 -11.22 41.32
N ASN A 564 -14.15 -11.80 40.15
CA ASN A 564 -14.02 -11.14 38.84
C ASN A 564 -15.36 -10.51 38.48
N CYS A 565 -15.38 -9.18 38.35
CA CYS A 565 -16.60 -8.42 38.17
C CYS A 565 -16.57 -7.55 36.91
N ASN A 566 -17.68 -7.52 36.17
CA ASN A 566 -17.89 -6.55 35.10
C ASN A 566 -18.90 -5.49 35.57
N LEU A 567 -18.64 -4.21 35.25
CA LEU A 567 -19.48 -3.09 35.68
C LEU A 567 -19.90 -2.23 34.49
N GLY A 568 -21.20 -1.94 34.42
CA GLY A 568 -21.75 -0.91 33.55
C GLY A 568 -21.35 0.51 33.99
N VAL A 569 -21.71 1.49 33.16
CA VAL A 569 -21.45 2.91 33.44
C VAL A 569 -22.52 3.48 34.39
N GLY A 570 -22.12 4.37 35.30
CA GLY A 570 -23.03 5.08 36.22
C GLY A 570 -23.00 4.52 37.63
N ILE A 571 -24.17 4.18 38.17
CA ILE A 571 -24.30 3.55 39.51
C ILE A 571 -23.40 2.31 39.66
N PRO A 572 -23.30 1.39 38.67
CA PRO A 572 -22.44 0.22 38.83
C PRO A 572 -20.96 0.56 39.04
N THR A 573 -20.44 1.61 38.38
CA THR A 573 -19.05 2.04 38.55
C THR A 573 -18.80 2.57 39.98
N MET A 574 -19.79 3.23 40.60
CA MET A 574 -19.68 3.72 41.99
C MET A 574 -19.64 2.58 43.02
N THR A 575 -20.29 1.45 42.72
CA THR A 575 -20.32 0.25 43.58
C THR A 575 -18.91 -0.24 43.91
N ALA A 576 -17.98 -0.22 42.96
CA ALA A 576 -16.59 -0.61 43.20
C ALA A 576 -15.87 0.31 44.20
N GLY A 577 -16.14 1.62 44.15
CA GLY A 577 -15.56 2.58 45.09
C GLY A 577 -16.03 2.33 46.53
N PHE A 578 -17.32 2.08 46.72
CA PHE A 578 -17.86 1.72 48.04
C PHE A 578 -17.34 0.38 48.54
N ALA A 579 -17.22 -0.63 47.66
CA ALA A 579 -16.66 -1.93 48.03
C ALA A 579 -15.21 -1.80 48.53
N ALA A 580 -14.40 -1.01 47.83
CA ALA A 580 -13.03 -0.72 48.26
C ALA A 580 -13.00 -0.01 49.63
N SER A 581 -13.92 0.92 49.89
CA SER A 581 -14.02 1.59 51.21
C SER A 581 -14.40 0.65 52.37
N MET A 582 -15.05 -0.48 52.05
CA MET A 582 -15.38 -1.55 52.99
C MET A 582 -14.25 -2.60 53.15
N GLY A 583 -13.13 -2.42 52.44
CA GLY A 583 -12.03 -3.41 52.42
C GLY A 583 -12.30 -4.63 51.53
N ILE A 584 -13.26 -4.56 50.61
CA ILE A 584 -13.59 -5.62 49.66
C ILE A 584 -12.84 -5.35 48.34
N HIS A 585 -12.01 -6.30 47.91
CA HIS A 585 -11.18 -6.16 46.71
C HIS A 585 -11.59 -7.14 45.61
N VAL A 586 -12.12 -6.60 44.51
CA VAL A 586 -12.56 -7.37 43.33
C VAL A 586 -11.69 -7.05 42.11
N PHE A 587 -11.58 -7.99 41.18
CA PHE A 587 -10.92 -7.78 39.89
C PHE A 587 -11.91 -7.23 38.89
N LEU A 588 -11.77 -5.96 38.54
CA LEU A 588 -12.65 -5.31 37.57
C LEU A 588 -12.22 -5.66 36.14
N GLN A 589 -13.13 -6.29 35.41
CA GLN A 589 -13.01 -6.58 34.00
C GLN A 589 -13.67 -5.46 33.19
N SER A 590 -12.94 -4.92 32.23
CA SER A 590 -13.45 -4.00 31.22
C SER A 590 -13.61 -4.74 29.91
N GLU A 591 -14.80 -4.59 29.29
CA GLU A 591 -15.10 -5.14 27.96
C GLU A 591 -14.07 -4.75 26.89
N ASN A 592 -13.34 -3.65 27.11
CA ASN A 592 -12.30 -3.12 26.24
C ASN A 592 -10.97 -3.90 26.27
N GLY A 593 -10.87 -5.02 27.02
CA GLY A 593 -9.74 -5.96 26.91
C GLY A 593 -8.79 -5.99 28.11
N MET A 594 -9.28 -5.74 29.33
CA MET A 594 -8.46 -5.80 30.54
C MET A 594 -9.23 -6.35 31.74
N THR A 595 -8.58 -7.19 32.55
CA THR A 595 -9.03 -7.60 33.90
C THR A 595 -8.05 -7.08 34.93
N GLY A 596 -8.55 -6.56 36.06
CA GLY A 596 -7.74 -5.90 37.08
C GLY A 596 -7.60 -4.40 36.85
N CYS A 597 -8.67 -3.74 36.39
CA CYS A 597 -8.71 -2.29 36.24
C CYS A 597 -8.54 -1.59 37.60
N GLY A 598 -7.57 -0.69 37.66
CA GLY A 598 -7.22 0.15 38.82
C GLY A 598 -7.67 1.60 38.66
N PRO A 599 -7.20 2.49 39.55
CA PRO A 599 -7.62 3.89 39.58
C PRO A 599 -7.13 4.68 38.34
N TYR A 600 -7.63 5.91 38.21
CA TYR A 600 -7.15 6.85 37.19
C TYR A 600 -5.63 7.08 37.33
N PRO A 601 -4.89 7.25 36.21
CA PRO A 601 -3.46 7.48 36.25
C PRO A 601 -3.11 8.87 36.82
N GLY A 602 -1.91 9.01 37.39
CA GLY A 602 -1.32 10.34 37.59
C GLY A 602 -0.92 10.96 36.24
N LYS A 603 -0.80 12.30 36.17
CA LYS A 603 -0.30 12.97 34.96
C LYS A 603 1.07 12.42 34.53
N GLY A 604 1.21 12.10 33.24
CA GLY A 604 2.39 11.48 32.65
C GLY A 604 2.48 9.96 32.84
N LYS A 605 1.47 9.32 33.46
CA LYS A 605 1.37 7.86 33.65
C LYS A 605 0.16 7.25 32.95
N GLU A 606 -0.55 8.04 32.15
CA GLU A 606 -1.65 7.59 31.31
C GLU A 606 -1.13 6.71 30.17
N ASP A 607 -1.85 5.63 29.91
CA ASP A 607 -1.65 4.74 28.78
C ASP A 607 -3.00 4.61 28.07
N SER A 608 -2.95 4.82 26.79
CA SER A 608 -4.09 4.84 25.89
C SER A 608 -4.70 3.49 25.57
N ASP A 609 -3.95 2.41 25.82
CA ASP A 609 -4.47 1.05 25.74
C ASP A 609 -5.20 0.66 27.05
N TRP A 610 -5.13 1.50 28.10
CA TRP A 610 -5.71 1.22 29.41
C TRP A 610 -6.93 2.11 29.65
N ILE A 611 -8.07 1.61 29.19
CA ILE A 611 -9.35 2.29 29.35
C ILE A 611 -10.38 1.43 30.07
N ASN A 612 -11.25 2.05 30.86
CA ASN A 612 -12.43 1.39 31.43
C ASN A 612 -13.60 1.36 30.43
N ALA A 613 -14.74 0.77 30.81
CA ALA A 613 -15.94 0.70 29.96
C ALA A 613 -16.53 2.08 29.57
N GLY A 614 -16.22 3.13 30.36
CA GLY A 614 -16.56 4.52 30.04
C GLY A 614 -15.59 5.19 29.06
N LYS A 615 -14.59 4.45 28.57
CA LYS A 615 -13.47 4.92 27.75
C LYS A 615 -12.56 5.92 28.45
N GLU A 616 -12.52 5.85 29.77
CA GLU A 616 -11.71 6.71 30.63
C GLU A 616 -10.36 6.05 30.92
N SER A 617 -9.28 6.83 30.99
CA SER A 617 -7.93 6.32 31.30
C SER A 617 -7.85 5.69 32.69
N VAL A 618 -7.28 4.49 32.79
CA VAL A 618 -7.09 3.76 34.05
C VAL A 618 -5.67 3.18 34.17
N THR A 619 -5.34 2.62 35.33
CA THR A 619 -4.07 1.91 35.59
C THR A 619 -4.31 0.43 35.84
N PRO A 620 -3.36 -0.48 35.56
CA PRO A 620 -3.48 -1.88 35.92
C PRO A 620 -3.14 -2.08 37.40
N LEU A 621 -3.92 -2.93 38.08
CA LEU A 621 -3.57 -3.42 39.42
C LEU A 621 -2.59 -4.60 39.34
N PRO A 622 -1.82 -4.90 40.40
CA PRO A 622 -1.02 -6.13 40.47
C PRO A 622 -1.88 -7.37 40.19
N GLY A 623 -1.43 -8.21 39.25
CA GLY A 623 -2.18 -9.37 38.77
C GLY A 623 -3.15 -9.10 37.61
N ALA A 624 -3.18 -7.87 37.07
CA ALA A 624 -3.97 -7.55 35.89
C ALA A 624 -3.51 -8.33 34.65
N SER A 625 -4.47 -8.63 33.75
CA SER A 625 -4.24 -9.29 32.47
C SER A 625 -4.88 -8.51 31.33
N LYS A 626 -4.26 -8.57 30.15
CA LYS A 626 -4.72 -7.90 28.92
C LYS A 626 -4.99 -8.94 27.85
N PHE A 627 -6.02 -8.71 27.05
CA PHE A 627 -6.48 -9.67 26.05
C PHE A 627 -7.25 -8.96 24.94
N GLY A 628 -7.41 -9.65 23.81
CA GLY A 628 -8.19 -9.14 22.68
C GLY A 628 -9.67 -8.92 23.04
N SER A 629 -10.36 -8.05 22.31
CA SER A 629 -11.80 -7.83 22.52
C SER A 629 -12.61 -9.12 22.30
N ASP A 630 -12.17 -9.98 21.39
CA ASP A 630 -12.75 -11.30 21.15
C ASP A 630 -12.66 -12.22 22.38
N GLU A 631 -11.49 -12.27 23.03
CA GLU A 631 -11.30 -13.00 24.30
C GLU A 631 -12.11 -12.35 25.44
N SER A 632 -12.17 -11.02 25.50
CA SER A 632 -12.97 -10.26 26.47
C SER A 632 -14.45 -10.64 26.42
N PHE A 633 -15.07 -10.56 25.24
CA PHE A 633 -16.46 -10.98 25.06
C PHE A 633 -16.64 -12.49 25.21
N GLY A 634 -15.62 -13.29 24.88
CA GLY A 634 -15.59 -14.73 25.15
C GLY A 634 -15.68 -15.06 26.64
N GLN A 635 -14.95 -14.32 27.50
CA GLN A 635 -15.02 -14.47 28.95
C GLN A 635 -16.42 -14.15 29.49
N ILE A 636 -17.01 -13.04 29.02
CA ILE A 636 -18.35 -12.60 29.42
C ILE A 636 -19.40 -13.65 29.01
N ARG A 637 -19.48 -13.98 27.71
CA ARG A 637 -20.48 -14.92 27.17
C ARG A 637 -20.28 -16.36 27.66
N GLY A 638 -19.03 -16.75 27.94
CA GLY A 638 -18.68 -18.05 28.51
C GLY A 638 -19.09 -18.22 29.97
N GLY A 639 -19.49 -17.13 30.65
CA GLY A 639 -19.86 -17.15 32.07
C GLY A 639 -18.65 -17.25 32.99
N HIS A 640 -17.53 -16.60 32.61
CA HIS A 640 -16.30 -16.56 33.40
C HIS A 640 -16.24 -15.38 34.38
N MET A 641 -17.32 -14.60 34.46
CA MET A 641 -17.49 -13.52 35.44
C MET A 641 -18.25 -14.04 36.65
N ASP A 642 -17.78 -13.72 37.86
CA ASP A 642 -18.50 -14.07 39.09
C ASP A 642 -19.75 -13.20 39.25
N MET A 643 -19.64 -11.92 38.91
CA MET A 643 -20.73 -10.97 38.98
C MET A 643 -20.66 -9.90 37.89
N THR A 644 -21.82 -9.55 37.35
CA THR A 644 -22.02 -8.38 36.50
C THR A 644 -22.95 -7.42 37.20
N VAL A 645 -22.59 -6.13 37.29
CA VAL A 645 -23.49 -5.07 37.77
C VAL A 645 -23.79 -4.11 36.63
N LEU A 646 -25.07 -3.90 36.31
CA LEU A 646 -25.48 -3.01 35.21
C LEU A 646 -26.70 -2.17 35.59
N GLY A 647 -26.93 -1.09 34.85
CA GLY A 647 -28.23 -0.42 34.83
C GLY A 647 -29.13 -1.00 33.74
N ALA A 648 -30.44 -0.97 33.96
CA ALA A 648 -31.45 -1.26 32.95
C ALA A 648 -32.47 -0.10 32.89
N LEU A 649 -33.16 0.06 31.76
CA LEU A 649 -34.33 0.93 31.70
C LEU A 649 -35.55 0.25 32.34
N GLU A 650 -35.73 -1.04 32.10
CA GLU A 650 -36.80 -1.86 32.68
C GLU A 650 -36.28 -3.30 32.92
N CYS A 651 -36.73 -4.01 33.96
CA CYS A 651 -36.38 -5.42 34.27
C CYS A 651 -37.58 -6.27 34.77
N SER A 652 -38.16 -7.22 34.01
CA SER A 652 -39.41 -7.93 34.39
C SER A 652 -39.38 -8.59 35.79
N GLN A 653 -40.55 -8.97 36.33
CA GLN A 653 -40.61 -9.77 37.57
C GLN A 653 -39.84 -11.11 37.49
N TYR A 654 -39.52 -11.56 36.28
CA TYR A 654 -38.76 -12.78 36.01
C TYR A 654 -37.29 -12.49 35.69
N GLY A 655 -36.85 -11.23 35.71
CA GLY A 655 -35.47 -10.81 35.49
C GLY A 655 -35.13 -10.47 34.04
N ASP A 656 -36.12 -10.27 33.16
CA ASP A 656 -35.89 -9.90 31.76
C ASP A 656 -35.56 -8.42 31.64
N VAL A 657 -34.35 -8.07 31.21
CA VAL A 657 -33.94 -6.68 31.02
C VAL A 657 -34.34 -6.12 29.65
N ALA A 658 -34.83 -4.88 29.62
CA ALA A 658 -35.07 -4.14 28.40
C ALA A 658 -34.29 -2.82 28.43
N ASN A 659 -33.42 -2.66 27.43
CA ASN A 659 -32.74 -1.40 27.13
C ASN A 659 -33.03 -1.05 25.67
N TYR A 660 -33.48 0.18 25.43
CA TYR A 660 -33.86 0.68 24.11
C TYR A 660 -33.40 2.12 23.93
N MET A 661 -33.26 2.53 22.68
CA MET A 661 -32.99 3.94 22.38
C MET A 661 -34.24 4.77 22.66
N ILE A 662 -34.12 5.79 23.51
CA ILE A 662 -35.19 6.74 23.79
C ILE A 662 -35.12 7.86 22.73
N PRO A 663 -36.13 8.01 21.85
CA PRO A 663 -36.13 9.05 20.83
C PRO A 663 -35.95 10.45 21.43
N GLY A 664 -35.05 11.25 20.84
CA GLY A 664 -34.83 12.65 21.25
C GLY A 664 -33.96 12.85 22.51
N LYS A 665 -33.55 11.78 23.20
CA LYS A 665 -32.52 11.85 24.26
C LYS A 665 -31.16 11.43 23.72
N MET A 666 -30.09 12.09 24.18
CA MET A 666 -28.72 11.74 23.79
C MET A 666 -28.34 10.41 24.47
N VAL A 667 -28.50 9.29 23.78
CA VAL A 667 -28.11 7.95 24.25
C VAL A 667 -27.01 7.43 23.32
N LYS A 668 -25.85 7.04 23.87
CA LYS A 668 -24.67 6.57 23.10
C LYS A 668 -24.87 5.20 22.42
N GLY A 669 -26.02 4.54 22.63
CA GLY A 669 -26.41 3.22 22.10
C GLY A 669 -27.24 2.42 23.12
N MET A 670 -27.78 1.26 22.74
CA MET A 670 -28.46 0.33 23.68
C MET A 670 -27.50 -0.29 24.72
N GLY A 671 -26.18 -0.11 24.53
CA GLY A 671 -25.10 -0.54 25.41
C GLY A 671 -24.74 -2.02 25.27
N GLY A 672 -23.54 -2.41 25.73
CA GLY A 672 -23.09 -3.81 25.86
C GLY A 672 -23.85 -4.62 26.92
N ALA A 673 -24.86 -4.04 27.57
CA ALA A 673 -25.67 -4.67 28.59
C ALA A 673 -26.24 -6.04 28.18
N MET A 674 -26.59 -6.20 26.90
CA MET A 674 -27.11 -7.48 26.38
C MET A 674 -26.05 -8.59 26.38
N ASP A 675 -24.77 -8.26 26.13
CA ASP A 675 -23.68 -9.21 26.26
C ASP A 675 -23.41 -9.58 27.72
N LEU A 676 -23.52 -8.61 28.62
CA LEU A 676 -23.27 -8.80 30.05
C LEU A 676 -24.27 -9.74 30.74
N VAL A 677 -25.47 -9.90 30.18
CA VAL A 677 -26.52 -10.79 30.68
C VAL A 677 -26.64 -12.09 29.87
N SER A 678 -25.69 -12.37 28.97
CA SER A 678 -25.79 -13.51 28.03
C SER A 678 -25.66 -14.90 28.67
N ASN A 679 -25.14 -14.99 29.91
CA ASN A 679 -24.95 -16.27 30.62
C ASN A 679 -25.33 -16.18 32.11
N PRO A 680 -26.63 -15.97 32.42
CA PRO A 680 -27.09 -15.78 33.80
C PRO A 680 -27.02 -17.08 34.63
N GLN A 681 -26.78 -18.24 34.00
CA GLN A 681 -26.63 -19.52 34.69
C GLN A 681 -25.29 -19.64 35.42
N LYS A 682 -24.24 -18.98 34.92
CA LYS A 682 -22.89 -19.03 35.51
C LYS A 682 -22.43 -17.71 36.10
N THR A 683 -22.96 -16.59 35.63
CA THR A 683 -22.62 -15.25 36.12
C THR A 683 -23.80 -14.64 36.89
N LYS A 684 -23.56 -14.19 38.13
CA LYS A 684 -24.59 -13.47 38.88
C LYS A 684 -24.80 -12.08 38.27
N VAL A 685 -26.01 -11.83 37.79
CA VAL A 685 -26.39 -10.52 37.21
C VAL A 685 -27.10 -9.70 38.27
N MET A 686 -26.62 -8.48 38.50
CA MET A 686 -27.24 -7.50 39.40
C MET A 686 -27.60 -6.25 38.61
N VAL A 687 -28.85 -5.84 38.72
CA VAL A 687 -29.33 -4.59 38.14
C VAL A 687 -29.36 -3.53 39.23
N VAL A 688 -28.96 -2.29 38.94
CA VAL A 688 -29.03 -1.14 39.85
C VAL A 688 -29.70 0.04 39.16
N GLN A 689 -30.74 0.61 39.76
CA GLN A 689 -31.52 1.69 39.13
C GLN A 689 -32.26 2.55 40.16
N THR A 690 -32.59 3.79 39.79
CA THR A 690 -33.23 4.80 40.66
C THR A 690 -34.73 4.94 40.48
N HIS A 691 -35.32 4.22 39.53
CA HIS A 691 -36.75 4.21 39.29
C HIS A 691 -37.34 2.89 39.79
N VAL A 692 -38.57 2.95 40.30
CA VAL A 692 -39.27 1.80 40.86
C VAL A 692 -39.88 0.88 39.79
N ASP A 693 -39.62 1.18 38.52
CA ASP A 693 -39.81 0.27 37.39
C ASP A 693 -38.66 -0.76 37.28
N LYS A 694 -38.23 -1.37 38.40
CA LYS A 694 -37.54 -2.70 38.57
C LYS A 694 -36.15 -2.73 39.31
N TYR A 695 -35.51 -3.89 39.54
CA TYR A 695 -34.77 -4.26 40.79
C TYR A 695 -33.26 -3.96 41.01
N VAL A 696 -32.95 -2.88 41.73
CA VAL A 696 -32.33 -2.70 43.09
C VAL A 696 -32.48 -1.20 43.26
N THR A 697 -33.43 -0.80 44.08
CA THR A 697 -33.87 0.60 44.13
C THR A 697 -33.43 1.25 45.42
N ASP A 698 -33.61 2.56 45.53
CA ASP A 698 -33.48 3.31 46.78
C ASP A 698 -34.48 2.86 47.86
N LEU A 699 -35.46 2.02 47.50
CA LEU A 699 -36.48 1.47 48.38
C LEU A 699 -36.17 0.05 48.88
N ALA A 700 -35.66 -0.84 48.02
CA ALA A 700 -35.50 -2.26 48.38
C ALA A 700 -34.57 -3.10 47.48
N VAL A 701 -34.15 -4.26 48.01
CA VAL A 701 -33.37 -5.31 47.34
C VAL A 701 -34.23 -6.58 47.25
N PHE A 702 -34.32 -7.13 46.04
CA PHE A 702 -35.10 -8.34 45.78
C PHE A 702 -34.22 -9.41 45.13
N ASP A 703 -34.51 -10.66 45.48
CA ASP A 703 -34.03 -11.81 44.75
C ASP A 703 -35.04 -12.16 43.65
N VAL A 704 -34.53 -12.45 42.45
CA VAL A 704 -35.35 -12.81 41.29
C VAL A 704 -35.27 -14.31 41.08
N ASN A 705 -36.43 -14.96 41.01
CA ASN A 705 -36.54 -16.34 40.55
C ASN A 705 -37.24 -16.35 39.18
N HIS A 706 -36.59 -16.91 38.16
CA HIS A 706 -37.11 -16.92 36.79
C HIS A 706 -38.48 -17.61 36.63
N GLU A 707 -38.90 -18.46 37.57
CA GLU A 707 -40.21 -19.13 37.52
C GLU A 707 -41.22 -18.54 38.52
N LYS A 708 -40.74 -18.15 39.71
CA LYS A 708 -41.59 -17.79 40.86
C LYS A 708 -41.73 -16.29 41.08
N GLY A 709 -41.01 -15.49 40.30
CA GLY A 709 -41.00 -14.03 40.40
C GLY A 709 -40.15 -13.53 41.56
N LEU A 710 -40.59 -12.44 42.17
CA LEU A 710 -39.75 -11.58 43.01
C LEU A 710 -39.90 -11.91 44.49
N THR A 711 -38.79 -11.89 45.21
CA THR A 711 -38.76 -12.03 46.67
C THR A 711 -38.01 -10.88 47.32
N LEU A 712 -38.71 -10.07 48.11
CA LEU A 712 -38.13 -8.98 48.88
C LEU A 712 -37.17 -9.53 49.94
N ARG A 713 -35.90 -9.10 49.89
CA ARG A 713 -34.82 -9.56 50.77
C ARG A 713 -34.35 -8.47 51.74
N LYS A 714 -34.23 -7.22 51.29
CA LYS A 714 -33.90 -6.08 52.15
C LYS A 714 -34.71 -4.84 51.77
N TYR A 715 -34.94 -3.92 52.71
CA TYR A 715 -35.67 -2.67 52.44
C TYR A 715 -35.04 -1.47 53.14
N ASN A 716 -35.35 -0.27 52.63
CA ASN A 716 -34.93 0.99 53.22
C ASN A 716 -35.66 1.21 54.56
N PRO A 717 -34.96 1.40 55.70
CA PRO A 717 -35.60 1.57 57.00
C PRO A 717 -36.48 2.83 57.09
N ASN A 718 -36.37 3.76 56.13
CA ASN A 718 -37.20 4.97 56.07
C ASN A 718 -38.50 4.79 55.26
N VAL A 719 -38.77 3.60 54.71
CA VAL A 719 -39.92 3.31 53.84
C VAL A 719 -40.63 2.04 54.35
N SER A 720 -41.96 2.04 54.32
CA SER A 720 -42.77 0.88 54.73
C SER A 720 -42.89 -0.16 53.62
N ILE A 721 -43.20 -1.41 53.98
CA ILE A 721 -43.42 -2.48 52.98
C ILE A 721 -44.64 -2.19 52.10
N ASP A 722 -45.65 -1.48 52.62
CA ASP A 722 -46.84 -1.15 51.84
C ASP A 722 -46.57 -0.04 50.82
N GLU A 723 -45.76 0.97 51.18
CA GLU A 723 -45.25 1.96 50.20
C GLU A 723 -44.44 1.28 49.09
N ILE A 724 -43.61 0.28 49.43
CA ILE A 724 -42.87 -0.50 48.42
C ILE A 724 -43.83 -1.24 47.48
N LYS A 725 -44.98 -1.75 47.97
CA LYS A 725 -46.00 -2.39 47.12
C LYS A 725 -46.71 -1.39 46.23
N GLU A 726 -47.04 -0.20 46.73
CA GLU A 726 -47.71 0.85 45.94
C GLU A 726 -46.83 1.34 44.80
N GLU A 727 -45.52 1.42 45.04
CA GLU A 727 -44.54 1.87 44.04
C GLU A 727 -44.01 0.74 43.14
N THR A 728 -44.35 -0.54 43.39
CA THR A 728 -43.90 -1.67 42.58
C THR A 728 -45.04 -2.25 41.74
N ASP A 729 -44.98 -2.05 40.42
CA ASP A 729 -46.00 -2.55 39.47
C ASP A 729 -46.18 -4.09 39.43
N CYS A 730 -45.16 -4.84 39.85
CA CYS A 730 -45.17 -6.31 39.85
C CYS A 730 -45.52 -6.89 41.22
N GLU A 731 -46.29 -7.98 41.25
CA GLU A 731 -46.49 -8.75 42.47
C GLU A 731 -45.17 -9.35 42.99
N PHE A 732 -44.95 -9.27 44.30
CA PHE A 732 -43.78 -9.86 44.95
C PHE A 732 -44.12 -10.50 46.30
N ARG A 733 -43.23 -11.37 46.77
CA ARG A 733 -43.34 -12.04 48.07
C ARG A 733 -42.34 -11.47 49.06
N THR A 734 -42.67 -11.43 50.34
CA THR A 734 -41.69 -11.09 51.39
C THR A 734 -40.89 -12.32 51.79
N GLY A 735 -39.57 -12.26 51.69
CA GLY A 735 -38.68 -13.35 52.11
C GLY A 735 -38.73 -13.58 53.62
N LYS A 736 -38.50 -14.82 54.05
CA LYS A 736 -38.53 -15.19 55.49
C LYS A 736 -37.49 -14.44 56.33
N ASP A 737 -36.37 -14.05 55.73
CA ASP A 737 -35.26 -13.33 56.37
C ASP A 737 -35.20 -11.85 55.95
N CYS A 738 -36.32 -11.28 55.51
CA CYS A 738 -36.39 -9.88 55.08
C CYS A 738 -36.05 -8.93 56.24
N LYS A 739 -35.09 -8.02 56.02
CA LYS A 739 -34.61 -7.08 57.04
C LYS A 739 -34.30 -5.70 56.45
N ALA A 740 -34.34 -4.66 57.29
CA ALA A 740 -33.86 -3.35 56.88
C ALA A 740 -32.37 -3.40 56.51
N TRP A 741 -31.97 -2.69 55.46
CA TRP A 741 -30.54 -2.55 55.13
C TRP A 741 -29.82 -1.64 56.14
N VAL A 742 -28.50 -1.76 56.20
CA VAL A 742 -27.65 -0.93 57.07
C VAL A 742 -27.19 0.27 56.26
N LEU A 743 -27.49 1.48 56.76
CA LEU A 743 -27.15 2.77 56.16
C LEU A 743 -25.74 3.24 56.51
#